data_AF-A0A9K3CUP8-F1
#
_entry.id   AF-A0A9K3CUP8-F1
#
_cell.length_a   1.000
_cell.length_b   1.000
_cell.length_c   1.000
_cell.angle_alpha   90.00
_cell.angle_beta   90.00
_cell.angle_gamma   90.00
#
_symmetry.space_group_name_H-M   'P 1'
#
loop_
_entity.id
_entity.type
_entity.pdbx_description
1 polymer ?
#
loop_
_entity_poly.entity_id
_entity_poly.type
_entity_poly.pdbx_seq_one_letter_code
_entity_poly.pdbx_strand_id
1 'polypeptide(L)'
;MAALKADNEAALVTLRSEMEAEREREREHHSGKSEDLVSVHTAEVETMQTEHKAEVETLQTEHKEEIQEIQATVVTLKQEHKEEIEEIESVHQEEVKALETDIFEKQGMIAERDDTIQSMTVAHQTTIDTLVEETQTMAKENKKALKTQKKKHQRVLERMEGTHQEHVLELKAQHESSIDTLRTTLNEAHELETERREAEYEETLEKREEEHEKRVEELKEEHIQTLTQVKEEFTQQMEEREIEDEIAIETHIYLSLQAIVSEMVEVSEEKEREFKETLVTLEAEHKHQVEVLEETHEEEMDVLEVKLTQTITELEVKKDETLTALEKHHEDIERESETEHFAALAALQTQHVETVRVIETLNLDKLNTLRSDHSIEIDTLKVEHTHQIAAVQKKAEVEMAQVQAEHQDEVASLEADLMEMESDVMERDSQMAEVVTLKKAEVVTLKKAEVVTLKQAEVVTLKKVHKEEIQHMETVHQAEVETIRTEHKAEVKTLKTEHHTERDALTEEMERERLREEAEREALLNKMQEAEASNLTLSSEVSAMQDMKELFEGDREGEEGARERERERRLVNMFTRGALRLDESLQREKKMGQALREKLFAEQQHLAALQKRLEGVSPSDPCVSSPMSAPRQAVQAEIQSLKAEVSTLLSTLEDM
;
A
#
# COMPACT_ATOMS: atom_id res chain seq x y z
N MET A 1 -88.18 102.01 144.74
CA MET A 1 -87.24 100.95 144.32
C MET A 1 -87.94 99.67 143.83
N ALA A 2 -89.08 99.23 144.38
CA ALA A 2 -89.78 98.05 143.86
C ALA A 2 -90.40 98.24 142.45
N ALA A 3 -90.84 99.46 142.10
CA ALA A 3 -91.41 99.73 140.77
C ALA A 3 -90.37 99.78 139.63
N LEU A 4 -89.14 100.22 139.90
CA LEU A 4 -88.06 100.30 138.89
C LEU A 4 -87.49 98.92 138.49
N LYS A 5 -87.73 97.89 139.31
CA LYS A 5 -87.28 96.52 138.99
C LYS A 5 -88.23 95.81 138.02
N ALA A 6 -89.54 96.10 138.10
CA ALA A 6 -90.54 95.54 137.20
C ALA A 6 -90.41 96.09 135.77
N ASP A 7 -90.11 97.39 135.62
CA ASP A 7 -89.96 98.01 134.29
C ASP A 7 -88.70 97.56 133.54
N ASN A 8 -87.57 97.34 134.23
CA ASN A 8 -86.35 96.84 133.59
C ASN A 8 -86.44 95.36 133.19
N GLU A 9 -87.20 94.56 133.94
CA GLU A 9 -87.41 93.14 133.63
C GLU A 9 -88.36 92.99 132.43
N ALA A 10 -89.37 93.86 132.31
CA ALA A 10 -90.21 93.94 131.11
C ALA A 10 -89.40 94.35 129.86
N ALA A 11 -88.54 95.36 129.95
CA ALA A 11 -87.73 95.81 128.81
C ALA A 11 -86.71 94.76 128.32
N LEU A 12 -86.11 93.98 129.22
CA LEU A 12 -85.20 92.89 128.85
C LEU A 12 -85.90 91.70 128.22
N VAL A 13 -87.15 91.42 128.61
CA VAL A 13 -87.99 90.39 127.97
C VAL A 13 -88.36 90.82 126.55
N THR A 14 -88.70 92.09 126.33
CA THR A 14 -88.96 92.63 124.99
C THR A 14 -87.73 92.58 124.10
N LEU A 15 -86.56 93.00 124.60
CA LEU A 15 -85.32 92.98 123.82
C LEU A 15 -84.86 91.56 123.47
N ARG A 16 -85.05 90.57 124.37
CA ARG A 16 -84.80 89.15 124.06
C ARG A 16 -85.75 88.64 122.99
N SER A 17 -87.03 88.95 123.09
CA SER A 17 -88.04 88.58 122.10
C SER A 17 -87.72 89.17 120.72
N GLU A 18 -87.21 90.40 120.67
CA GLU A 18 -86.84 91.07 119.40
C GLU A 18 -85.57 90.47 118.80
N MET A 19 -84.53 90.20 119.61
CA MET A 19 -83.32 89.53 119.10
C MET A 19 -83.57 88.07 118.69
N GLU A 20 -84.46 87.35 119.38
CA GLU A 20 -84.87 86.00 118.97
C GLU A 20 -85.67 86.05 117.67
N ALA A 21 -86.59 87.01 117.51
CA ALA A 21 -87.31 87.21 116.26
C ALA A 21 -86.39 87.62 115.10
N GLU A 22 -85.35 88.43 115.36
CA GLU A 22 -84.39 88.82 114.33
C GLU A 22 -83.44 87.68 113.95
N ARG A 23 -82.99 86.87 114.92
CA ARG A 23 -82.26 85.62 114.63
C ARG A 23 -83.12 84.60 113.89
N GLU A 24 -84.42 84.54 114.16
CA GLU A 24 -85.35 83.68 113.41
C GLU A 24 -85.47 84.18 111.97
N ARG A 25 -85.63 85.50 111.75
CA ARG A 25 -85.65 86.08 110.39
C ARG A 25 -84.34 85.87 109.63
N GLU A 26 -83.19 85.98 110.30
CA GLU A 26 -81.89 85.69 109.67
C GLU A 26 -81.74 84.21 109.34
N ARG A 27 -82.21 83.30 110.21
CA ARG A 27 -82.22 81.86 109.90
C ARG A 27 -83.15 81.54 108.74
N GLU A 28 -84.34 82.13 108.70
CA GLU A 28 -85.28 81.96 107.58
C GLU A 28 -84.73 82.54 106.28
N HIS A 29 -84.08 83.71 106.32
CA HIS A 29 -83.46 84.32 105.14
C HIS A 29 -82.22 83.55 104.66
N HIS A 30 -81.40 83.02 105.57
CA HIS A 30 -80.28 82.14 105.21
C HIS A 30 -80.74 80.75 104.76
N SER A 31 -81.83 80.22 105.34
CA SER A 31 -82.47 78.98 104.89
C SER A 31 -83.02 79.14 103.49
N GLY A 32 -83.78 80.21 103.23
CA GLY A 32 -84.30 80.53 101.90
C GLY A 32 -83.20 80.71 100.87
N LYS A 33 -82.11 81.43 101.20
CA LYS A 33 -80.95 81.54 100.30
C LYS A 33 -80.22 80.21 100.08
N SER A 34 -80.12 79.38 101.12
CA SER A 34 -79.53 78.04 101.01
C SER A 34 -80.40 77.11 100.18
N GLU A 35 -81.72 77.20 100.30
CA GLU A 35 -82.68 76.45 99.50
C GLU A 35 -82.68 76.92 98.04
N ASP A 36 -82.60 78.22 97.78
CA ASP A 36 -82.44 78.78 96.43
C ASP A 36 -81.12 78.33 95.79
N LEU A 37 -80.00 78.39 96.53
CA LEU A 37 -78.69 77.90 96.06
C LEU A 37 -78.70 76.39 95.77
N VAL A 38 -79.31 75.60 96.66
CA VAL A 38 -79.47 74.15 96.45
C VAL A 38 -80.37 73.88 95.25
N SER A 39 -81.47 74.63 95.08
CA SER A 39 -82.35 74.50 93.93
C SER A 39 -81.63 74.84 92.62
N VAL A 40 -80.84 75.92 92.59
CA VAL A 40 -80.05 76.31 91.42
C VAL A 40 -78.96 75.28 91.11
N HIS A 41 -78.23 74.82 92.13
CA HIS A 41 -77.21 73.79 91.94
C HIS A 41 -77.82 72.45 91.50
N THR A 42 -78.98 72.09 92.03
CA THR A 42 -79.68 70.87 91.62
C THR A 42 -80.13 70.99 90.16
N ALA A 43 -80.70 72.13 89.75
CA ALA A 43 -81.08 72.37 88.37
C ALA A 43 -79.86 72.39 87.42
N GLU A 44 -78.73 72.94 87.83
CA GLU A 44 -77.47 72.93 87.06
C GLU A 44 -76.91 71.51 86.91
N VAL A 45 -76.92 70.72 87.99
CA VAL A 45 -76.50 69.31 87.96
C VAL A 45 -77.43 68.48 87.08
N GLU A 46 -78.75 68.67 87.17
CA GLU A 46 -79.72 68.01 86.29
C GLU A 46 -79.50 68.41 84.83
N THR A 47 -79.24 69.69 84.56
CA THR A 47 -78.93 70.19 83.21
C THR A 47 -77.67 69.53 82.68
N MET A 48 -76.56 69.53 83.44
CA MET A 48 -75.32 68.86 83.04
C MET A 48 -75.51 67.35 82.85
N GLN A 49 -76.32 66.70 83.68
CA GLN A 49 -76.63 65.28 83.50
C GLN A 49 -77.43 65.03 82.22
N THR A 50 -78.37 65.90 81.87
CA THR A 50 -79.12 65.80 80.61
C THR A 50 -78.24 66.06 79.39
N GLU A 51 -77.35 67.05 79.45
CA GLU A 51 -76.40 67.38 78.39
C GLU A 51 -75.38 66.26 78.19
N HIS A 52 -74.74 65.78 79.27
CA HIS A 52 -73.80 64.66 79.20
C HIS A 52 -74.49 63.38 78.71
N LYS A 53 -75.74 63.11 79.11
CA LYS A 53 -76.51 62.00 78.58
C LYS A 53 -76.75 62.15 77.07
N ALA A 54 -77.14 63.33 76.61
CA ALA A 54 -77.35 63.60 75.19
C ALA A 54 -76.05 63.49 74.37
N GLU A 55 -74.92 63.94 74.91
CA GLU A 55 -73.60 63.80 74.29
C GLU A 55 -73.19 62.33 74.17
N VAL A 56 -73.37 61.53 75.24
CA VAL A 56 -73.11 60.09 75.23
C VAL A 56 -74.01 59.38 74.22
N GLU A 57 -75.30 59.72 74.16
CA GLU A 57 -76.22 59.16 73.16
C GLU A 57 -75.77 59.52 71.74
N THR A 58 -75.33 60.76 71.51
CA THR A 58 -74.82 61.23 70.22
C THR A 58 -73.58 60.45 69.79
N LEU A 59 -72.57 60.35 70.66
CA LEU A 59 -71.34 59.57 70.41
C LEU A 59 -71.62 58.08 70.19
N GLN A 60 -72.61 57.52 70.89
CA GLN A 60 -73.03 56.14 70.66
C GLN A 60 -73.66 55.95 69.28
N THR A 61 -74.45 56.92 68.79
CA THR A 61 -74.94 56.90 67.41
C THR A 61 -73.82 57.04 66.40
N GLU A 62 -72.91 58.00 66.57
CA GLU A 62 -71.78 58.22 65.65
C GLU A 62 -70.87 56.99 65.57
N HIS A 63 -70.46 56.41 66.70
CA HIS A 63 -69.67 55.17 66.70
C HIS A 63 -70.44 54.00 66.07
N LYS A 64 -71.76 53.92 66.23
CA LYS A 64 -72.56 52.87 65.59
C LYS A 64 -72.57 53.04 64.07
N GLU A 65 -72.70 54.28 63.59
CA GLU A 65 -72.63 54.60 62.16
C GLU A 65 -71.24 54.32 61.57
N GLU A 66 -70.17 54.71 62.27
CA GLU A 66 -68.79 54.42 61.87
C GLU A 66 -68.51 52.91 61.83
N ILE A 67 -68.99 52.15 62.83
CA ILE A 67 -68.90 50.67 62.81
C ILE A 67 -69.65 50.09 61.62
N GLN A 68 -70.81 50.64 61.26
CA GLN A 68 -71.57 50.18 60.09
C GLN A 68 -70.85 50.50 58.77
N GLU A 69 -70.21 51.67 58.67
CA GLU A 69 -69.41 52.07 57.52
C GLU A 69 -68.16 51.18 57.38
N ILE A 70 -67.44 50.94 58.47
CA ILE A 70 -66.29 50.01 58.49
C ILE A 70 -66.74 48.59 58.12
N GLN A 71 -67.89 48.14 58.59
CA GLN A 71 -68.43 46.83 58.20
C GLN A 71 -68.76 46.77 56.70
N ALA A 72 -69.34 47.83 56.14
CA ALA A 72 -69.66 47.91 54.72
C ALA A 72 -68.39 47.91 53.85
N THR A 73 -67.37 48.68 54.23
CA THR A 73 -66.07 48.71 53.52
C THR A 73 -65.35 47.37 53.60
N VAL A 74 -65.35 46.69 54.76
CA VAL A 74 -64.78 45.33 54.90
C VAL A 74 -65.50 44.31 54.01
N VAL A 75 -66.82 44.40 53.88
CA VAL A 75 -67.58 43.52 52.97
C VAL A 75 -67.21 43.79 51.51
N THR A 76 -67.06 45.06 51.14
CA THR A 76 -66.68 45.47 49.78
C THR A 76 -65.28 44.97 49.44
N LEU A 77 -64.29 45.21 50.31
CA LEU A 77 -62.91 44.72 50.14
C LEU A 77 -62.84 43.19 50.07
N LYS A 78 -63.65 42.47 50.85
CA LYS A 78 -63.72 41.00 50.77
C LYS A 78 -64.25 40.52 49.43
N GLN A 79 -65.19 41.26 48.83
CA GLN A 79 -65.74 40.93 47.52
C GLN A 79 -64.71 41.25 46.43
N GLU A 80 -64.06 42.41 46.49
CA GLU A 80 -62.99 42.79 45.55
C GLU A 80 -61.82 41.80 45.58
N HIS A 81 -61.31 41.44 46.76
CA HIS A 81 -60.25 40.43 46.87
C HIS A 81 -60.71 39.05 46.37
N LYS A 82 -61.98 38.71 46.53
CA LYS A 82 -62.52 37.45 46.01
C LYS A 82 -62.52 37.46 44.49
N GLU A 83 -62.95 38.55 43.87
CA GLU A 83 -62.95 38.73 42.41
C GLU A 83 -61.53 38.72 41.85
N GLU A 84 -60.58 39.38 42.51
CA GLU A 84 -59.16 39.39 42.13
C GLU A 84 -58.53 37.99 42.22
N ILE A 85 -58.86 37.21 43.25
CA ILE A 85 -58.42 35.80 43.36
C ILE A 85 -59.02 34.96 42.22
N GLU A 86 -60.31 35.12 41.91
CA GLU A 86 -60.96 34.39 40.82
C GLU A 86 -60.35 34.76 39.45
N GLU A 87 -59.98 36.03 39.25
CA GLU A 87 -59.28 36.50 38.04
C GLU A 87 -57.87 35.90 37.93
N ILE A 88 -57.08 35.95 39.00
CA ILE A 88 -55.73 35.35 39.04
C ILE A 88 -55.81 33.84 38.79
N GLU A 89 -56.78 33.14 39.39
CA GLU A 89 -56.99 31.71 39.15
C GLU A 89 -57.36 31.42 37.69
N SER A 90 -58.16 32.28 37.06
CA SER A 90 -58.52 32.17 35.63
C SER A 90 -57.29 32.37 34.74
N VAL A 91 -56.52 33.44 34.94
CA VAL A 91 -55.29 33.72 34.18
C VAL A 91 -54.29 32.58 34.33
N HIS A 92 -54.07 32.11 35.57
CA HIS A 92 -53.14 31.01 35.82
C HIS A 92 -53.59 29.71 35.12
N GLN A 93 -54.89 29.42 35.07
CA GLN A 93 -55.40 28.26 34.33
C GLN A 93 -55.17 28.38 32.81
N GLU A 94 -55.27 29.59 32.25
CA GLU A 94 -54.99 29.82 30.83
C GLU A 94 -53.51 29.68 30.51
N GLU A 95 -52.62 30.22 31.35
CA GLU A 95 -51.17 30.03 31.23
C GLU A 95 -50.76 28.56 31.31
N VAL A 96 -51.34 27.81 32.27
CA VAL A 96 -51.07 26.37 32.39
C VAL A 96 -51.51 25.62 31.13
N LYS A 97 -52.69 25.92 30.57
CA LYS A 97 -53.14 25.30 29.31
C LYS A 97 -52.25 25.66 28.13
N ALA A 98 -51.77 26.91 28.05
CA ALA A 98 -50.84 27.34 27.02
C ALA A 98 -49.52 26.56 27.11
N LEU A 99 -48.97 26.41 28.33
CA LEU A 99 -47.76 25.62 28.57
C LEU A 99 -47.96 24.13 28.29
N GLU A 100 -49.10 23.55 28.66
CA GLU A 100 -49.44 22.16 28.31
C GLU A 100 -49.48 21.95 26.79
N THR A 101 -49.99 22.94 26.04
CA THR A 101 -50.02 22.91 24.57
C THR A 101 -48.59 23.00 23.99
N ASP A 102 -47.76 23.92 24.47
CA ASP A 102 -46.36 24.05 24.03
C ASP A 102 -45.52 22.79 24.35
N ILE A 103 -45.73 22.17 25.51
CA ILE A 103 -45.10 20.89 25.86
C ILE A 103 -45.55 19.79 24.89
N PHE A 104 -46.84 19.73 24.56
CA PHE A 104 -47.37 18.73 23.63
C PHE A 104 -46.79 18.90 22.21
N GLU A 105 -46.69 20.14 21.72
CA GLU A 105 -46.07 20.45 20.42
C GLU A 105 -44.58 20.07 20.40
N LYS A 106 -43.83 20.42 21.45
CA LYS A 106 -42.42 20.02 21.59
C LYS A 106 -42.23 18.51 21.63
N GLN A 107 -43.13 17.78 22.29
CA GLN A 107 -43.12 16.31 22.25
C GLN A 107 -43.38 15.75 20.85
N GLY A 108 -44.25 16.38 20.06
CA GLY A 108 -44.45 16.06 18.65
C GLY A 108 -43.17 16.24 17.82
N MET A 109 -42.47 17.37 18.01
CA MET A 109 -41.20 17.63 17.32
C MET A 109 -40.09 16.64 17.73
N ILE A 110 -40.06 16.21 18.99
CA ILE A 110 -39.13 15.16 19.46
C ILE A 110 -39.43 13.83 18.75
N ALA A 111 -40.69 13.44 18.66
CA ALA A 111 -41.08 12.21 17.95
C ALA A 111 -40.69 12.24 16.46
N GLU A 112 -40.90 13.38 15.78
CA GLU A 112 -40.51 13.54 14.38
C GLU A 112 -38.99 13.51 14.18
N ARG A 113 -38.23 14.09 15.12
CA ARG A 113 -36.76 13.95 15.16
C ARG A 113 -36.33 12.51 15.35
N ASP A 114 -36.97 11.78 16.25
CA ASP A 114 -36.64 10.37 16.51
C ASP A 114 -36.95 9.51 15.27
N ASP A 115 -38.06 9.75 14.59
CA ASP A 115 -38.40 9.09 13.32
C ASP A 115 -37.36 9.41 12.22
N THR A 116 -36.89 10.66 12.15
CA THR A 116 -35.84 11.08 11.20
C THR A 116 -34.51 10.39 11.51
N ILE A 117 -34.11 10.35 12.79
CA ILE A 117 -32.90 9.65 13.24
C ILE A 117 -33.01 8.15 12.91
N GLN A 118 -34.17 7.55 13.13
CA GLN A 118 -34.39 6.14 12.84
C GLN A 118 -34.35 5.87 11.33
N SER A 119 -34.95 6.74 10.52
CA SER A 119 -34.86 6.68 9.05
C SER A 119 -33.41 6.77 8.55
N MET A 120 -32.63 7.74 9.05
CA MET A 120 -31.21 7.85 8.74
C MET A 120 -30.41 6.63 9.19
N THR A 121 -30.73 6.08 10.37
CA THR A 121 -30.04 4.88 10.88
C THR A 121 -30.27 3.68 9.97
N VAL A 122 -31.51 3.48 9.48
CA VAL A 122 -31.84 2.42 8.53
C VAL A 122 -31.14 2.64 7.18
N ALA A 123 -31.10 3.89 6.69
CA ALA A 123 -30.40 4.22 5.45
C ALA A 123 -28.89 3.92 5.56
N HIS A 124 -28.23 4.39 6.62
CA HIS A 124 -26.82 4.12 6.87
C HIS A 124 -26.53 2.62 7.02
N GLN A 125 -27.39 1.87 7.72
CA GLN A 125 -27.23 0.42 7.83
C GLN A 125 -27.31 -0.26 6.46
N THR A 126 -28.23 0.18 5.60
CA THR A 126 -28.36 -0.34 4.23
C THR A 126 -27.11 -0.05 3.40
N THR A 127 -26.53 1.16 3.52
CA THR A 127 -25.25 1.50 2.87
C THR A 127 -24.10 0.63 3.38
N ILE A 128 -24.01 0.41 4.69
CA ILE A 128 -22.99 -0.47 5.29
C ILE A 128 -23.14 -1.90 4.75
N ASP A 129 -24.35 -2.45 4.72
CA ASP A 129 -24.59 -3.80 4.23
C ASP A 129 -24.21 -3.93 2.74
N THR A 130 -24.50 -2.91 1.93
CA THR A 130 -24.11 -2.86 0.51
C THR A 130 -22.59 -2.87 0.34
N LEU A 131 -21.86 -2.04 1.11
CA LEU A 131 -20.40 -2.02 1.08
C LEU A 131 -19.77 -3.35 1.55
N VAL A 132 -20.41 -4.01 2.53
CA VAL A 132 -19.98 -5.35 2.98
C VAL A 132 -20.18 -6.38 1.87
N GLU A 133 -21.28 -6.33 1.13
CA GLU A 133 -21.48 -7.21 -0.03
C GLU A 133 -20.45 -6.94 -1.13
N GLU A 134 -20.23 -5.67 -1.49
CA GLU A 134 -19.26 -5.25 -2.51
C GLU A 134 -17.84 -5.73 -2.19
N THR A 135 -17.39 -5.52 -0.94
CA THR A 135 -16.08 -5.97 -0.48
C THR A 135 -15.95 -7.49 -0.49
N GLN A 136 -17.03 -8.24 -0.20
CA GLN A 136 -17.06 -9.69 -0.34
C GLN A 136 -16.96 -10.14 -1.80
N THR A 137 -17.65 -9.46 -2.74
CA THR A 137 -17.52 -9.73 -4.18
C THR A 137 -16.10 -9.46 -4.67
N MET A 138 -15.52 -8.29 -4.35
CA MET A 138 -14.14 -7.98 -4.71
C MET A 138 -13.15 -9.00 -4.13
N ALA A 139 -13.36 -9.46 -2.89
CA ALA A 139 -12.51 -10.50 -2.30
C ALA A 139 -12.60 -11.84 -3.08
N LYS A 140 -13.80 -12.23 -3.53
CA LYS A 140 -14.01 -13.43 -4.37
C LYS A 140 -13.32 -13.27 -5.73
N GLU A 141 -13.44 -12.11 -6.36
CA GLU A 141 -12.80 -11.81 -7.65
C GLU A 141 -11.28 -11.80 -7.54
N ASN A 142 -10.73 -11.14 -6.53
CA ASN A 142 -9.29 -11.15 -6.24
C ASN A 142 -8.77 -12.57 -6.02
N LYS A 143 -9.50 -13.41 -5.28
CA LYS A 143 -9.15 -14.83 -5.11
C LYS A 143 -9.15 -15.60 -6.44
N LYS A 144 -10.11 -15.33 -7.33
CA LYS A 144 -10.19 -15.93 -8.68
C LYS A 144 -9.04 -15.45 -9.58
N ALA A 145 -8.72 -14.16 -9.53
CA ALA A 145 -7.60 -13.55 -10.26
C ALA A 145 -6.26 -14.15 -9.79
N LEU A 146 -6.05 -14.26 -8.48
CA LEU A 146 -4.85 -14.85 -7.90
C LEU A 146 -4.69 -16.32 -8.31
N LYS A 147 -5.77 -17.11 -8.28
CA LYS A 147 -5.77 -18.51 -8.75
C LYS A 147 -5.42 -18.61 -10.24
N THR A 148 -5.92 -17.68 -11.04
CA THR A 148 -5.64 -17.61 -12.49
C THR A 148 -4.18 -17.24 -12.74
N GLN A 149 -3.64 -16.25 -12.02
CA GLN A 149 -2.24 -15.85 -12.12
C GLN A 149 -1.30 -16.98 -11.68
N LYS A 150 -1.60 -17.67 -10.56
CA LYS A 150 -0.84 -18.85 -10.10
C LYS A 150 -0.81 -19.94 -11.18
N LYS A 151 -1.93 -20.21 -11.86
CA LYS A 151 -2.00 -21.16 -12.97
C LYS A 151 -1.24 -20.69 -14.23
N LYS A 152 -1.11 -19.38 -14.46
CA LYS A 152 -0.26 -18.85 -15.54
C LYS A 152 1.22 -19.02 -15.21
N HIS A 153 1.63 -18.66 -14.00
CA HIS A 153 3.02 -18.84 -13.53
C HIS A 153 3.44 -20.30 -13.52
N GLN A 154 2.58 -21.20 -13.03
CA GLN A 154 2.82 -22.64 -13.09
C GLN A 154 3.09 -23.13 -14.53
N ARG A 155 2.28 -22.68 -15.50
CA ARG A 155 2.49 -23.03 -16.91
C ARG A 155 3.78 -22.44 -17.50
N VAL A 156 4.22 -21.28 -17.01
CA VAL A 156 5.51 -20.70 -17.42
C VAL A 156 6.66 -21.51 -16.84
N LEU A 157 6.57 -21.92 -15.58
CA LEU A 157 7.57 -22.80 -14.94
C LEU A 157 7.65 -24.15 -15.66
N GLU A 158 6.52 -24.81 -15.92
CA GLU A 158 6.48 -26.08 -16.66
C GLU A 158 7.06 -25.94 -18.07
N ARG A 159 6.79 -24.82 -18.76
CA ARG A 159 7.39 -24.56 -20.08
C ARG A 159 8.89 -24.35 -19.99
N MET A 160 9.35 -23.58 -18.99
CA MET A 160 10.75 -23.27 -18.80
C MET A 160 11.55 -24.52 -18.40
N GLU A 161 11.00 -25.36 -17.52
CA GLU A 161 11.54 -26.68 -17.18
C GLU A 161 11.62 -27.57 -18.41
N GLY A 162 10.56 -27.61 -19.23
CA GLY A 162 10.55 -28.35 -20.50
C GLY A 162 11.65 -27.89 -21.46
N THR A 163 11.79 -26.58 -21.68
CA THR A 163 12.86 -26.03 -22.53
C THR A 163 14.25 -26.26 -21.97
N HIS A 164 14.40 -26.21 -20.63
CA HIS A 164 15.68 -26.49 -19.99
C HIS A 164 16.06 -27.96 -20.13
N GLN A 165 15.11 -28.88 -19.94
CA GLN A 165 15.31 -30.31 -20.18
C GLN A 165 15.68 -30.57 -21.65
N GLU A 166 15.00 -29.92 -22.60
CA GLU A 166 15.30 -30.03 -24.03
C GLU A 166 16.73 -29.56 -24.33
N HIS A 167 17.16 -28.40 -23.82
CA HIS A 167 18.52 -27.90 -23.97
C HIS A 167 19.56 -28.83 -23.33
N VAL A 168 19.27 -29.39 -22.16
CA VAL A 168 20.16 -30.35 -21.49
C VAL A 168 20.29 -31.64 -22.32
N LEU A 169 19.19 -32.13 -22.91
CA LEU A 169 19.22 -33.28 -23.80
C LEU A 169 19.98 -32.98 -25.11
N GLU A 170 19.81 -31.79 -25.68
CA GLU A 170 20.54 -31.35 -26.86
C GLU A 170 22.05 -31.23 -26.59
N LEU A 171 22.44 -30.62 -25.47
CA LEU A 171 23.83 -30.56 -25.01
C LEU A 171 24.42 -31.95 -24.81
N LYS A 172 23.67 -32.87 -24.18
CA LYS A 172 24.10 -34.27 -24.02
C LYS A 172 24.30 -34.95 -25.38
N ALA A 173 23.39 -34.75 -26.34
CA ALA A 173 23.52 -35.31 -27.68
C ALA A 173 24.73 -34.72 -28.43
N GLN A 174 24.98 -33.41 -28.30
CA GLN A 174 26.15 -32.76 -28.87
C GLN A 174 27.46 -33.27 -28.25
N HIS A 175 27.48 -33.47 -26.93
CA HIS A 175 28.63 -34.05 -26.23
C HIS A 175 28.87 -35.50 -26.67
N GLU A 176 27.84 -36.33 -26.75
CA GLU A 176 27.97 -37.71 -27.22
C GLU A 176 28.50 -37.75 -28.66
N SER A 177 27.94 -36.93 -29.56
CA SER A 177 28.44 -36.79 -30.93
C SER A 177 29.90 -36.31 -30.98
N SER A 178 30.31 -35.42 -30.07
CA SER A 178 31.69 -34.94 -29.99
C SER A 178 32.63 -36.03 -29.48
N ILE A 179 32.21 -36.80 -28.48
CA ILE A 179 32.94 -37.95 -27.96
C ILE A 179 33.12 -39.00 -29.05
N ASP A 180 32.08 -39.31 -29.82
CA ASP A 180 32.17 -40.26 -30.92
C ASP A 180 33.10 -39.76 -32.03
N THR A 181 33.04 -38.47 -32.36
CA THR A 181 33.97 -37.86 -33.34
C THR A 181 35.42 -37.93 -32.86
N LEU A 182 35.66 -37.68 -31.57
CA LEU A 182 36.98 -37.81 -30.96
C LEU A 182 37.46 -39.26 -30.93
N ARG A 183 36.57 -40.22 -30.65
CA ARG A 183 36.89 -41.65 -30.73
C ARG A 183 37.26 -42.06 -32.16
N THR A 184 36.50 -41.62 -33.17
CA THR A 184 36.82 -41.93 -34.56
C THR A 184 38.15 -41.33 -34.99
N THR A 185 38.41 -40.04 -34.67
CA THR A 185 39.68 -39.40 -35.04
C THR A 185 40.87 -39.99 -34.29
N LEU A 186 40.69 -40.38 -33.03
CA LEU A 186 41.71 -41.08 -32.26
C LEU A 186 42.01 -42.48 -32.85
N ASN A 187 40.97 -43.23 -33.22
CA ASN A 187 41.14 -44.54 -33.86
C ASN A 187 41.83 -44.44 -35.22
N GLU A 188 41.42 -43.49 -36.06
CA GLU A 188 42.07 -43.22 -37.35
C GLU A 188 43.55 -42.83 -37.17
N ALA A 189 43.87 -42.02 -36.16
CA ALA A 189 45.25 -41.66 -35.84
C ALA A 189 46.06 -42.87 -35.34
N HIS A 190 45.46 -43.75 -34.53
CA HIS A 190 46.09 -45.00 -34.10
C HIS A 190 46.31 -45.97 -35.26
N GLU A 191 45.35 -46.09 -36.18
CA GLU A 191 45.47 -46.93 -37.37
C GLU A 191 46.62 -46.43 -38.26
N LEU A 192 46.67 -45.13 -38.55
CA LEU A 192 47.78 -44.51 -39.29
C LEU A 192 49.14 -44.70 -38.60
N GLU A 193 49.22 -44.57 -37.28
CA GLU A 193 50.46 -44.80 -36.54
C GLU A 193 50.88 -46.28 -36.54
N THR A 194 49.90 -47.19 -36.55
CA THR A 194 50.14 -48.63 -36.67
C THR A 194 50.67 -48.97 -38.06
N GLU A 195 50.01 -48.48 -39.12
CA GLU A 195 50.49 -48.60 -40.51
C GLU A 195 51.90 -48.01 -40.68
N ARG A 196 52.16 -46.84 -40.07
CA ARG A 196 53.48 -46.21 -40.08
C ARG A 196 54.55 -47.10 -39.43
N ARG A 197 54.25 -47.69 -38.27
CA ARG A 197 55.17 -48.61 -37.60
C ARG A 197 55.35 -49.91 -38.36
N GLU A 198 54.29 -50.47 -38.94
CA GLU A 198 54.39 -51.66 -39.78
C GLU A 198 55.29 -51.43 -40.99
N ALA A 199 55.15 -50.29 -41.66
CA ALA A 199 56.04 -49.89 -42.75
C ALA A 199 57.49 -49.70 -42.29
N GLU A 200 57.73 -49.10 -41.11
CA GLU A 200 59.06 -49.01 -40.51
C GLU A 200 59.65 -50.40 -40.23
N TYR A 201 58.85 -51.32 -39.69
CA TYR A 201 59.29 -52.70 -39.44
C TYR A 201 59.61 -53.43 -40.73
N GLU A 202 58.78 -53.30 -41.77
CA GLU A 202 59.00 -53.91 -43.08
C GLU A 202 60.29 -53.37 -43.73
N GLU A 203 60.54 -52.06 -43.68
CA GLU A 203 61.79 -51.46 -44.16
C GLU A 203 63.02 -51.97 -43.38
N THR A 204 62.91 -52.12 -42.06
CA THR A 204 64.03 -52.67 -41.26
C THR A 204 64.28 -54.15 -41.53
N LEU A 205 63.24 -54.92 -41.82
CA LEU A 205 63.33 -56.32 -42.22
C LEU A 205 64.00 -56.44 -43.58
N GLU A 206 63.56 -55.67 -44.58
CA GLU A 206 64.13 -55.67 -45.93
C GLU A 206 65.62 -55.31 -45.91
N LYS A 207 66.02 -54.25 -45.17
CA LYS A 207 67.44 -53.90 -45.00
C LYS A 207 68.24 -55.03 -44.37
N ARG A 208 67.67 -55.72 -43.39
CA ARG A 208 68.35 -56.83 -42.70
C ARG A 208 68.47 -58.05 -43.62
N GLU A 209 67.46 -58.31 -44.45
CA GLU A 209 67.51 -59.34 -45.49
C GLU A 209 68.57 -59.03 -46.55
N GLU A 210 68.66 -57.77 -47.03
CA GLU A 210 69.72 -57.33 -47.94
C GLU A 210 71.12 -57.47 -47.31
N GLU A 211 71.28 -57.12 -46.03
CA GLU A 211 72.53 -57.33 -45.29
C GLU A 211 72.88 -58.82 -45.17
N HIS A 212 71.90 -59.67 -44.88
CA HIS A 212 72.09 -61.12 -44.82
C HIS A 212 72.44 -61.69 -46.20
N GLU A 213 71.77 -61.26 -47.26
CA GLU A 213 72.05 -61.69 -48.64
C GLU A 213 73.46 -61.27 -49.06
N LYS A 214 73.86 -60.03 -48.76
CA LYS A 214 75.22 -59.55 -48.99
C LYS A 214 76.24 -60.36 -48.20
N ARG A 215 75.97 -60.69 -46.94
CA ARG A 215 76.86 -61.53 -46.11
C ARG A 215 76.99 -62.95 -46.67
N VAL A 216 75.90 -63.51 -47.18
CA VAL A 216 75.90 -64.81 -47.85
C VAL A 216 76.73 -64.74 -49.13
N GLU A 217 76.63 -63.68 -49.92
CA GLU A 217 77.41 -63.52 -51.14
C GLU A 217 78.90 -63.29 -50.86
N GLU A 218 79.24 -62.49 -49.84
CA GLU A 218 80.61 -62.35 -49.32
C GLU A 218 81.17 -63.72 -48.89
N LEU A 219 80.39 -64.52 -48.15
CA LEU A 219 80.79 -65.87 -47.75
C LEU A 219 80.96 -66.81 -48.95
N LYS A 220 80.12 -66.70 -49.99
CA LYS A 220 80.30 -67.47 -51.23
C LYS A 220 81.57 -67.04 -51.95
N GLU A 221 81.88 -65.75 -52.03
CA GLU A 221 83.13 -65.25 -52.61
C GLU A 221 84.35 -65.72 -51.82
N GLU A 222 84.31 -65.66 -50.48
CA GLU A 222 85.34 -66.22 -49.60
C GLU A 222 85.48 -67.75 -49.82
N HIS A 223 84.36 -68.47 -49.97
CA HIS A 223 84.39 -69.90 -50.25
C HIS A 223 84.95 -70.21 -51.65
N ILE A 224 84.64 -69.40 -52.66
CA ILE A 224 85.20 -69.52 -54.00
C ILE A 224 86.70 -69.20 -53.98
N GLN A 225 87.15 -68.18 -53.24
CA GLN A 225 88.56 -67.85 -53.09
C GLN A 225 89.32 -68.98 -52.37
N THR A 226 88.79 -69.51 -51.28
CA THR A 226 89.39 -70.65 -50.57
C THR A 226 89.39 -71.91 -51.43
N LEU A 227 88.32 -72.20 -52.18
CA LEU A 227 88.30 -73.29 -53.17
C LEU A 227 89.33 -73.09 -54.29
N THR A 228 89.52 -71.84 -54.74
CA THR A 228 90.53 -71.51 -55.76
C THR A 228 91.93 -71.70 -55.21
N GLN A 229 92.17 -71.27 -53.97
CA GLN A 229 93.45 -71.47 -53.27
C GLN A 229 93.75 -72.95 -53.05
N VAL A 230 92.77 -73.74 -52.58
CA VAL A 230 92.90 -75.20 -52.44
C VAL A 230 93.14 -75.85 -53.80
N LYS A 231 92.52 -75.35 -54.87
CA LYS A 231 92.73 -75.86 -56.23
C LYS A 231 94.14 -75.51 -56.74
N GLU A 232 94.65 -74.31 -56.48
CA GLU A 232 96.04 -73.94 -56.77
C GLU A 232 97.03 -74.78 -55.96
N GLU A 233 96.81 -74.97 -54.66
CA GLU A 233 97.62 -75.86 -53.81
C GLU A 233 97.57 -77.31 -54.30
N PHE A 234 96.41 -77.80 -54.75
CA PHE A 234 96.28 -79.13 -55.37
C PHE A 234 97.03 -79.21 -56.70
N THR A 235 97.00 -78.15 -57.52
CA THR A 235 97.74 -78.09 -58.79
C THR A 235 99.25 -78.05 -58.54
N GLN A 236 99.68 -77.34 -57.49
CA GLN A 236 101.07 -77.25 -57.05
C GLN A 236 101.57 -78.58 -56.46
N GLN A 237 100.72 -79.30 -55.71
CA GLN A 237 101.01 -80.68 -55.26
C GLN A 237 101.07 -81.67 -56.43
N MET A 238 100.25 -81.47 -57.48
CA MET A 238 100.31 -82.29 -58.69
C MET A 238 101.59 -82.02 -59.49
N GLU A 239 102.04 -80.76 -59.60
CA GLU A 239 103.32 -80.40 -60.21
C GLU A 239 104.54 -80.87 -59.38
N GLU A 240 104.46 -80.86 -58.04
CA GLU A 240 105.48 -81.47 -57.17
C GLU A 240 105.51 -83.01 -57.30
N ARG A 241 104.35 -83.67 -57.45
CA ARG A 241 104.30 -85.11 -57.77
C ARG A 241 104.79 -85.44 -59.18
N GLU A 242 104.57 -84.58 -60.17
CA GLU A 242 105.06 -84.78 -61.53
C GLU A 242 106.60 -84.72 -61.60
N ILE A 243 107.24 -83.96 -60.71
CA ILE A 243 108.71 -83.89 -60.56
C ILE A 243 109.27 -85.09 -59.75
N GLU A 244 108.51 -85.67 -58.83
CA GLU A 244 108.91 -86.88 -58.09
C GLU A 244 108.64 -88.19 -58.87
N ASP A 245 107.57 -88.25 -59.68
CA ASP A 245 107.20 -89.43 -60.47
C ASP A 245 108.06 -89.58 -61.76
N GLU A 246 108.72 -88.53 -62.23
CA GLU A 246 109.67 -88.58 -63.36
C GLU A 246 111.06 -89.16 -62.97
N ILE A 247 111.34 -89.37 -61.68
CA ILE A 247 112.58 -90.01 -61.19
C ILE A 247 112.36 -91.45 -60.71
N ALA A 248 111.12 -91.89 -60.43
CA ALA A 248 110.83 -93.17 -59.78
C ALA A 248 110.16 -94.25 -60.65
N ILE A 249 109.91 -94.00 -61.95
CA ILE A 249 109.15 -94.91 -62.83
C ILE A 249 110.02 -95.85 -63.70
N GLU A 250 111.34 -95.69 -63.75
CA GLU A 250 112.18 -96.55 -64.62
C GLU A 250 112.70 -97.84 -63.93
N THR A 251 112.47 -98.08 -62.63
CA THR A 251 113.04 -99.29 -61.96
C THR A 251 112.13 -100.02 -60.95
N HIS A 252 110.79 -99.90 -61.01
CA HIS A 252 109.92 -100.73 -60.13
C HIS A 252 108.62 -101.27 -60.77
N ILE A 253 108.41 -101.11 -62.08
CA ILE A 253 107.21 -101.64 -62.77
C ILE A 253 107.27 -103.17 -63.05
N TYR A 254 108.41 -103.84 -62.84
CA TYR A 254 108.51 -105.27 -63.21
C TYR A 254 108.12 -106.28 -62.11
N LEU A 255 107.90 -105.89 -60.84
CA LEU A 255 107.75 -106.90 -59.76
C LEU A 255 106.60 -106.70 -58.75
N SER A 256 105.73 -105.69 -58.86
CA SER A 256 104.69 -105.42 -57.83
C SER A 256 103.25 -105.67 -58.27
N LEU A 257 102.99 -106.04 -59.53
CA LEU A 257 101.66 -106.34 -60.09
C LEU A 257 101.05 -107.69 -59.63
N GLN A 258 101.50 -108.25 -58.50
CA GLN A 258 101.01 -109.54 -57.98
C GLN A 258 100.42 -109.47 -56.55
N ALA A 259 100.35 -108.29 -55.91
CA ALA A 259 99.77 -108.14 -54.57
C ALA A 259 98.51 -107.25 -54.48
N ILE A 260 98.15 -106.53 -55.56
CA ILE A 260 97.10 -105.48 -55.56
C ILE A 260 95.65 -106.00 -55.56
N VAL A 261 95.40 -107.32 -55.61
CA VAL A 261 94.03 -107.85 -55.73
C VAL A 261 93.40 -108.27 -54.38
N SER A 262 94.15 -108.29 -53.26
CA SER A 262 93.60 -108.76 -51.97
C SER A 262 93.30 -107.69 -50.92
N GLU A 263 93.69 -106.42 -51.11
CA GLU A 263 93.60 -105.38 -50.06
C GLU A 263 92.59 -104.25 -50.37
N MET A 264 92.05 -104.19 -51.60
CA MET A 264 91.10 -103.14 -52.01
C MET A 264 89.63 -103.38 -51.60
N VAL A 265 89.30 -104.53 -51.00
CA VAL A 265 87.92 -104.83 -50.54
C VAL A 265 87.69 -104.42 -49.09
N GLU A 266 88.71 -104.47 -48.20
CA GLU A 266 88.56 -104.08 -46.78
C GLU A 266 88.51 -102.56 -46.56
N VAL A 267 89.19 -101.75 -47.40
CA VAL A 267 89.24 -100.28 -47.23
C VAL A 267 87.93 -99.59 -47.65
N SER A 268 87.11 -100.23 -48.49
CA SER A 268 85.83 -99.66 -48.95
C SER A 268 84.72 -99.77 -47.89
N GLU A 269 84.74 -100.80 -47.03
CA GLU A 269 83.75 -101.00 -45.98
C GLU A 269 84.06 -100.20 -44.70
N GLU A 270 85.32 -99.82 -44.49
CA GLU A 270 85.77 -98.97 -43.36
C GLU A 270 85.29 -97.51 -43.54
N LYS A 271 85.40 -96.96 -44.76
CA LYS A 271 84.99 -95.57 -45.04
C LYS A 271 83.48 -95.34 -45.08
N GLU A 272 82.69 -96.36 -45.41
CA GLU A 272 81.21 -96.25 -45.34
C GLU A 272 80.71 -96.26 -43.88
N ARG A 273 81.50 -96.83 -42.95
CA ARG A 273 81.20 -96.84 -41.52
C ARG A 273 81.47 -95.47 -40.87
N GLU A 274 82.62 -94.86 -41.17
CA GLU A 274 82.96 -93.50 -40.69
C GLU A 274 82.00 -92.42 -41.21
N PHE A 275 81.51 -92.54 -42.45
CA PHE A 275 80.54 -91.59 -42.99
C PHE A 275 79.16 -91.68 -42.32
N LYS A 276 78.74 -92.88 -41.88
CA LYS A 276 77.48 -93.03 -41.13
C LYS A 276 77.62 -92.53 -39.69
N GLU A 277 78.79 -92.72 -39.08
CA GLU A 277 79.04 -92.26 -37.70
C GLU A 277 79.10 -90.73 -37.62
N THR A 278 79.73 -90.07 -38.59
CA THR A 278 79.79 -88.60 -38.67
C THR A 278 78.43 -87.95 -38.98
N LEU A 279 77.57 -88.63 -39.76
CA LEU A 279 76.21 -88.15 -40.04
C LEU A 279 75.31 -88.23 -38.79
N VAL A 280 75.43 -89.30 -38.00
CA VAL A 280 74.68 -89.45 -36.74
C VAL A 280 75.14 -88.42 -35.70
N THR A 281 76.44 -88.10 -35.63
CA THR A 281 76.92 -87.03 -34.75
C THR A 281 76.43 -85.66 -35.17
N LEU A 282 76.40 -85.37 -36.48
CA LEU A 282 75.92 -84.08 -37.00
C LEU A 282 74.40 -83.92 -36.81
N GLU A 283 73.62 -84.98 -37.02
CA GLU A 283 72.17 -84.97 -36.75
C GLU A 283 71.88 -84.79 -35.25
N ALA A 284 72.65 -85.43 -34.37
CA ALA A 284 72.52 -85.23 -32.92
C ALA A 284 72.88 -83.79 -32.50
N GLU A 285 73.89 -83.19 -33.13
CA GLU A 285 74.35 -81.84 -32.84
C GLU A 285 73.36 -80.78 -33.36
N HIS A 286 72.79 -80.96 -34.55
CA HIS A 286 71.69 -80.11 -35.04
C HIS A 286 70.44 -80.25 -34.20
N LYS A 287 70.08 -81.47 -33.76
CA LYS A 287 68.95 -81.67 -32.86
C LYS A 287 69.15 -80.94 -31.53
N HIS A 288 70.36 -81.01 -30.97
CA HIS A 288 70.69 -80.29 -29.74
C HIS A 288 70.63 -78.76 -29.92
N GLN A 289 71.11 -78.23 -31.05
CA GLN A 289 71.02 -76.79 -31.34
C GLN A 289 69.57 -76.31 -31.50
N VAL A 290 68.69 -77.14 -32.09
CA VAL A 290 67.25 -76.83 -32.17
C VAL A 290 66.61 -76.85 -30.78
N GLU A 291 66.91 -77.85 -29.94
CA GLU A 291 66.41 -77.90 -28.55
C GLU A 291 66.86 -76.67 -27.74
N VAL A 292 68.12 -76.23 -27.89
CA VAL A 292 68.62 -75.02 -27.21
C VAL A 292 67.95 -73.75 -27.73
N LEU A 293 67.65 -73.65 -29.03
CA LEU A 293 66.94 -72.51 -29.61
C LEU A 293 65.47 -72.48 -29.19
N GLU A 294 64.81 -73.64 -29.06
CA GLU A 294 63.44 -73.73 -28.54
C GLU A 294 63.39 -73.30 -27.07
N GLU A 295 64.32 -73.76 -26.24
CA GLU A 295 64.41 -73.39 -24.82
C GLU A 295 64.69 -71.89 -24.63
N THR A 296 65.62 -71.32 -25.41
CA THR A 296 65.89 -69.86 -25.36
C THR A 296 64.72 -69.02 -25.85
N HIS A 297 63.98 -69.47 -26.86
CA HIS A 297 62.81 -68.74 -27.34
C HIS A 297 61.63 -68.83 -26.35
N GLU A 298 61.46 -69.96 -25.66
CA GLU A 298 60.47 -70.11 -24.58
C GLU A 298 60.81 -69.20 -23.39
N GLU A 299 62.08 -69.12 -22.98
CA GLU A 299 62.54 -68.18 -21.95
C GLU A 299 62.31 -66.71 -22.34
N GLU A 300 62.58 -66.33 -23.60
CA GLU A 300 62.31 -64.97 -24.09
C GLU A 300 60.82 -64.64 -24.10
N MET A 301 59.97 -65.61 -24.43
CA MET A 301 58.52 -65.45 -24.39
C MET A 301 57.99 -65.28 -22.97
N ASP A 302 58.47 -66.07 -22.01
CA ASP A 302 58.13 -65.93 -20.59
C ASP A 302 58.52 -64.55 -20.06
N VAL A 303 59.71 -64.04 -20.44
CA VAL A 303 60.16 -62.70 -20.05
C VAL A 303 59.27 -61.60 -20.65
N LEU A 304 58.82 -61.76 -21.89
CA LEU A 304 57.89 -60.82 -22.52
C LEU A 304 56.51 -60.86 -21.88
N GLU A 305 55.99 -62.03 -21.53
CA GLU A 305 54.71 -62.19 -20.84
C GLU A 305 54.72 -61.54 -19.45
N VAL A 306 55.82 -61.71 -18.70
CA VAL A 306 56.02 -61.03 -17.41
C VAL A 306 56.08 -59.50 -17.59
N LYS A 307 56.81 -59.00 -18.60
CA LYS A 307 56.87 -57.55 -18.88
C LYS A 307 55.52 -56.97 -19.30
N LEU A 308 54.75 -57.70 -20.10
CA LEU A 308 53.42 -57.28 -20.52
C LEU A 308 52.46 -57.23 -19.32
N THR A 309 52.50 -58.24 -18.46
CA THR A 309 51.69 -58.29 -17.23
C THR A 309 52.08 -57.15 -16.28
N GLN A 310 53.37 -56.84 -16.16
CA GLN A 310 53.84 -55.72 -15.36
C GLN A 310 53.36 -54.37 -15.92
N THR A 311 53.41 -54.17 -17.24
CA THR A 311 52.92 -52.92 -17.84
C THR A 311 51.41 -52.75 -17.71
N ILE A 312 50.63 -53.84 -17.82
CA ILE A 312 49.18 -53.82 -17.59
C ILE A 312 48.89 -53.40 -16.15
N THR A 313 49.55 -54.00 -15.16
CA THR A 313 49.33 -53.65 -13.74
C THR A 313 49.74 -52.20 -13.42
N GLU A 314 50.84 -51.70 -14.00
CA GLU A 314 51.24 -50.29 -13.86
C GLU A 314 50.22 -49.31 -14.50
N LEU A 315 49.61 -49.68 -15.62
CA LEU A 315 48.54 -48.90 -16.25
C LEU A 315 47.25 -48.91 -15.45
N GLU A 316 46.89 -50.05 -14.84
CA GLU A 316 45.73 -50.16 -13.95
C GLU A 316 45.89 -49.30 -12.70
N VAL A 317 47.07 -49.32 -12.06
CA VAL A 317 47.38 -48.46 -10.91
C VAL A 317 47.28 -46.98 -11.31
N LYS A 318 47.86 -46.58 -12.45
CA LYS A 318 47.74 -45.20 -12.94
C LYS A 318 46.30 -44.81 -13.24
N LYS A 319 45.50 -45.71 -13.81
CA LYS A 319 44.08 -45.47 -14.07
C LYS A 319 43.34 -45.17 -12.77
N ASP A 320 43.54 -45.99 -11.74
CA ASP A 320 42.87 -45.84 -10.46
C ASP A 320 43.34 -44.57 -9.71
N GLU A 321 44.62 -44.22 -9.81
CA GLU A 321 45.15 -42.94 -9.29
C GLU A 321 44.51 -41.74 -10.00
N THR A 322 44.34 -41.79 -11.34
CA THR A 322 43.69 -40.70 -12.09
C THR A 322 42.20 -40.59 -11.79
N LEU A 323 41.50 -41.72 -11.61
CA LEU A 323 40.09 -41.74 -11.21
C LEU A 323 39.90 -41.13 -9.83
N THR A 324 40.73 -41.51 -8.86
CA THR A 324 40.67 -40.96 -7.50
C THR A 324 40.96 -39.46 -7.48
N ALA A 325 41.91 -38.99 -8.31
CA ALA A 325 42.19 -37.57 -8.46
C ALA A 325 41.03 -36.80 -9.12
N LEU A 326 40.35 -37.40 -10.10
CA LEU A 326 39.19 -36.83 -10.76
C LEU A 326 37.98 -36.73 -9.83
N GLU A 327 37.71 -37.78 -9.04
CA GLU A 327 36.66 -37.81 -8.02
C GLU A 327 36.87 -36.71 -6.99
N LYS A 328 38.10 -36.57 -6.47
CA LYS A 328 38.44 -35.49 -5.54
C LYS A 328 38.26 -34.10 -6.16
N HIS A 329 38.66 -33.92 -7.41
CA HIS A 329 38.46 -32.65 -8.11
C HIS A 329 36.97 -32.35 -8.33
N HIS A 330 36.15 -33.37 -8.57
CA HIS A 330 34.70 -33.21 -8.68
C HIS A 330 34.06 -32.81 -7.35
N GLU A 331 34.45 -33.46 -6.24
CA GLU A 331 34.02 -33.07 -4.89
C GLU A 331 34.46 -31.64 -4.52
N ASP A 332 35.63 -31.21 -4.97
CA ASP A 332 36.13 -29.86 -4.76
C ASP A 332 35.30 -28.82 -5.54
N ILE A 333 34.95 -29.10 -6.79
CA ILE A 333 34.04 -28.26 -7.61
C ILE A 333 32.64 -28.19 -7.01
N GLU A 334 32.07 -29.32 -6.59
CA GLU A 334 30.74 -29.34 -5.98
C GLU A 334 30.71 -28.46 -4.73
N ARG A 335 31.72 -28.61 -3.86
CA ARG A 335 31.86 -27.81 -2.64
C ARG A 335 32.04 -26.33 -2.94
N GLU A 336 32.83 -25.98 -3.94
CA GLU A 336 33.01 -24.58 -4.38
C GLU A 336 31.67 -24.00 -4.89
N SER A 337 30.96 -24.74 -5.73
CA SER A 337 29.64 -24.33 -6.24
C SER A 337 28.60 -24.18 -5.11
N GLU A 338 28.61 -25.07 -4.12
CA GLU A 338 27.73 -24.97 -2.95
C GLU A 338 28.04 -23.71 -2.14
N THR A 339 29.32 -23.40 -1.92
CA THR A 339 29.72 -22.19 -1.21
C THR A 339 29.34 -20.91 -1.97
N GLU A 340 29.48 -20.90 -3.29
CA GLU A 340 29.05 -19.80 -4.15
C GLU A 340 27.53 -19.64 -4.14
N HIS A 341 26.78 -20.73 -4.21
CA HIS A 341 25.32 -20.71 -4.09
C HIS A 341 24.85 -20.21 -2.73
N PHE A 342 25.50 -20.63 -1.63
CA PHE A 342 25.21 -20.12 -0.29
C PHE A 342 25.54 -18.62 -0.16
N ALA A 343 26.66 -18.18 -0.73
CA ALA A 343 27.03 -16.76 -0.74
C ALA A 343 26.03 -15.93 -1.58
N ALA A 344 25.60 -16.43 -2.73
CA ALA A 344 24.61 -15.79 -3.58
C ALA A 344 23.23 -15.71 -2.90
N LEU A 345 22.81 -16.78 -2.23
CA LEU A 345 21.56 -16.79 -1.43
C LEU A 345 21.64 -15.81 -0.26
N ALA A 346 22.76 -15.75 0.45
CA ALA A 346 22.97 -14.79 1.52
C ALA A 346 22.91 -13.34 1.00
N ALA A 347 23.56 -13.06 -0.13
CA ALA A 347 23.51 -11.75 -0.78
C ALA A 347 22.09 -11.36 -1.21
N LEU A 348 21.34 -12.30 -1.81
CA LEU A 348 19.95 -12.10 -2.20
C LEU A 348 19.05 -11.83 -0.98
N GLN A 349 19.29 -12.55 0.12
CA GLN A 349 18.57 -12.36 1.38
C GLN A 349 18.87 -10.98 1.99
N THR A 350 20.13 -10.53 1.98
CA THR A 350 20.50 -9.17 2.40
C THR A 350 19.83 -8.11 1.53
N GLN A 351 19.84 -8.28 0.21
CA GLN A 351 19.18 -7.37 -0.72
C GLN A 351 17.66 -7.32 -0.50
N HIS A 352 17.03 -8.47 -0.24
CA HIS A 352 15.60 -8.53 0.08
C HIS A 352 15.28 -7.77 1.36
N VAL A 353 16.04 -7.99 2.43
CA VAL A 353 15.88 -7.27 3.71
C VAL A 353 16.05 -5.77 3.52
N GLU A 354 17.02 -5.34 2.73
CA GLU A 354 17.26 -3.92 2.46
C GLU A 354 16.13 -3.30 1.63
N THR A 355 15.62 -4.03 0.63
CA THR A 355 14.46 -3.59 -0.17
C THR A 355 13.20 -3.45 0.70
N VAL A 356 12.95 -4.41 1.59
CA VAL A 356 11.84 -4.35 2.55
C VAL A 356 11.99 -3.15 3.47
N ARG A 357 13.20 -2.90 3.99
CA ARG A 357 13.49 -1.75 4.84
C ARG A 357 13.24 -0.42 4.11
N VAL A 358 13.63 -0.31 2.84
CA VAL A 358 13.36 0.88 2.01
C VAL A 358 11.85 1.10 1.85
N ILE A 359 11.08 0.03 1.56
CA ILE A 359 9.62 0.10 1.45
C ILE A 359 8.98 0.53 2.78
N GLU A 360 9.45 -0.01 3.90
CA GLU A 360 8.98 0.36 5.24
C GLU A 360 9.25 1.84 5.52
N THR A 361 10.46 2.34 5.22
CA THR A 361 10.78 3.77 5.39
C THR A 361 9.92 4.66 4.49
N LEU A 362 9.72 4.28 3.22
CA LEU A 362 8.88 5.03 2.29
C LEU A 362 7.42 5.10 2.76
N ASN A 363 6.89 3.98 3.26
CA ASN A 363 5.53 3.92 3.77
C ASN A 363 5.39 4.72 5.08
N LEU A 364 6.40 4.69 5.95
CA LEU A 364 6.43 5.49 7.17
C LEU A 364 6.46 6.98 6.85
N ASP A 365 7.26 7.39 5.87
CA ASP A 365 7.32 8.78 5.41
C ASP A 365 5.98 9.22 4.82
N LYS A 366 5.35 8.40 3.97
CA LYS A 366 4.00 8.67 3.44
C LYS A 366 2.97 8.83 4.55
N LEU A 367 3.00 7.96 5.57
CA LEU A 367 2.10 8.04 6.73
C LEU A 367 2.32 9.33 7.52
N ASN A 368 3.57 9.74 7.71
CA ASN A 368 3.91 10.98 8.39
C ASN A 368 3.47 12.21 7.59
N THR A 369 3.64 12.20 6.27
CA THR A 369 3.12 13.26 5.38
C THR A 369 1.61 13.32 5.46
N LEU A 370 0.91 12.18 5.33
CA LEU A 370 -0.55 12.14 5.41
C LEU A 370 -1.08 12.63 6.77
N ARG A 371 -0.39 12.26 7.87
CA ARG A 371 -0.70 12.75 9.20
C ARG A 371 -0.48 14.26 9.31
N SER A 372 0.59 14.79 8.72
CA SER A 372 0.87 16.22 8.68
C SER A 372 -0.21 16.96 7.90
N ASP A 373 -0.59 16.45 6.72
CA ASP A 373 -1.61 17.05 5.86
C ASP A 373 -2.97 17.06 6.55
N HIS A 374 -3.39 15.94 7.16
CA HIS A 374 -4.61 15.90 7.97
C HIS A 374 -4.56 16.84 9.17
N SER A 375 -3.39 17.02 9.81
CA SER A 375 -3.25 17.99 10.90
C SER A 375 -3.48 19.42 10.40
N ILE A 376 -2.91 19.76 9.24
CA ILE A 376 -3.09 21.07 8.60
C ILE A 376 -4.56 21.28 8.21
N GLU A 377 -5.21 20.27 7.65
CA GLU A 377 -6.62 20.32 7.26
C GLU A 377 -7.52 20.50 8.48
N ILE A 378 -7.29 19.75 9.56
CA ILE A 378 -8.01 19.90 10.83
C ILE A 378 -7.83 21.31 11.39
N ASP A 379 -6.60 21.85 11.38
CA ASP A 379 -6.36 23.20 11.89
C ASP A 379 -6.96 24.28 10.99
N THR A 380 -7.01 24.05 9.67
CA THR A 380 -7.71 24.92 8.72
C THR A 380 -9.21 24.92 8.98
N LEU A 381 -9.82 23.75 9.14
CA LEU A 381 -11.24 23.61 9.49
C LEU A 381 -11.57 24.24 10.84
N LYS A 382 -10.68 24.12 11.84
CA LYS A 382 -10.86 24.83 13.12
C LYS A 382 -10.87 26.34 12.93
N VAL A 383 -9.94 26.88 12.15
CA VAL A 383 -9.90 28.32 11.86
C VAL A 383 -11.18 28.76 11.15
N GLU A 384 -11.64 27.98 10.16
CA GLU A 384 -12.87 28.26 9.42
C GLU A 384 -14.11 28.22 10.33
N HIS A 385 -14.28 27.19 11.15
CA HIS A 385 -15.36 27.12 12.14
C HIS A 385 -15.29 28.28 13.14
N THR A 386 -14.09 28.64 13.60
CA THR A 386 -13.92 29.80 14.50
C THR A 386 -14.37 31.09 13.81
N HIS A 387 -14.09 31.23 12.50
CA HIS A 387 -14.53 32.37 11.70
C HIS A 387 -16.04 32.37 11.48
N GLN A 388 -16.65 31.22 11.21
CA GLN A 388 -18.10 31.08 11.08
C GLN A 388 -18.82 31.39 12.39
N ILE A 389 -18.31 30.89 13.53
CA ILE A 389 -18.84 31.22 14.86
C ILE A 389 -18.76 32.72 15.11
N ALA A 390 -17.61 33.35 14.82
CA ALA A 390 -17.45 34.79 14.98
C ALA A 390 -18.39 35.58 14.05
N ALA A 391 -18.64 35.09 12.83
CA ALA A 391 -19.58 35.71 11.90
C ALA A 391 -21.04 35.62 12.40
N VAL A 392 -21.44 34.46 12.94
CA VAL A 392 -22.76 34.27 13.55
C VAL A 392 -22.91 35.12 14.81
N GLN A 393 -21.90 35.18 15.67
CA GLN A 393 -21.90 36.05 16.85
C GLN A 393 -22.03 37.52 16.45
N LYS A 394 -21.26 37.98 15.46
CA LYS A 394 -21.36 39.34 14.95
C LYS A 394 -22.73 39.63 14.33
N LYS A 395 -23.32 38.66 13.64
CA LYS A 395 -24.68 38.79 13.09
C LYS A 395 -25.70 38.93 14.23
N ALA A 396 -25.61 38.09 15.25
CA ALA A 396 -26.48 38.17 16.43
C ALA A 396 -26.29 39.49 17.20
N GLU A 397 -25.07 40.01 17.31
CA GLU A 397 -24.81 41.34 17.89
C GLU A 397 -25.46 42.47 17.08
N VAL A 398 -25.42 42.38 15.74
CA VAL A 398 -26.08 43.36 14.86
C VAL A 398 -27.60 43.26 14.98
N GLU A 399 -28.16 42.05 14.98
CA GLU A 399 -29.60 41.82 15.15
C GLU A 399 -30.06 42.31 16.54
N MET A 400 -29.31 42.03 17.60
CA MET A 400 -29.57 42.55 18.95
C MET A 400 -29.50 44.07 19.01
N ALA A 401 -28.49 44.69 18.39
CA ALA A 401 -28.36 46.14 18.35
C ALA A 401 -29.50 46.79 17.53
N GLN A 402 -29.97 46.12 16.47
CA GLN A 402 -31.11 46.56 15.68
C GLN A 402 -32.39 46.48 16.49
N VAL A 403 -32.68 45.36 17.14
CA VAL A 403 -33.85 45.22 18.03
C VAL A 403 -33.79 46.26 19.15
N GLN A 404 -32.61 46.52 19.70
CA GLN A 404 -32.44 47.52 20.76
C GLN A 404 -32.66 48.96 20.26
N ALA A 405 -32.30 49.26 19.01
CA ALA A 405 -32.59 50.53 18.36
C ALA A 405 -34.09 50.67 18.04
N GLU A 406 -34.71 49.63 17.49
CA GLU A 406 -36.16 49.59 17.22
C GLU A 406 -36.96 49.78 18.53
N HIS A 407 -36.53 49.13 19.62
CA HIS A 407 -37.14 49.30 20.94
C HIS A 407 -36.91 50.71 21.51
N GLN A 408 -35.75 51.32 21.25
CA GLN A 408 -35.52 52.72 21.64
C GLN A 408 -36.38 53.70 20.85
N ASP A 409 -36.56 53.47 19.55
CA ASP A 409 -37.44 54.27 18.70
C ASP A 409 -38.90 54.11 19.12
N GLU A 410 -39.32 52.89 19.49
CA GLU A 410 -40.66 52.60 19.99
C GLU A 410 -40.89 53.23 21.37
N VAL A 411 -39.91 53.17 22.29
CA VAL A 411 -39.97 53.88 23.57
C VAL A 411 -40.00 55.40 23.34
N ALA A 412 -39.22 55.94 22.41
CA ALA A 412 -39.25 57.36 22.08
C ALA A 412 -40.59 57.78 21.45
N SER A 413 -41.20 56.93 20.64
CA SER A 413 -42.55 57.11 20.11
C SER A 413 -43.58 57.13 21.24
N LEU A 414 -43.52 56.14 22.14
CA LEU A 414 -44.42 56.08 23.29
C LEU A 414 -44.21 57.25 24.25
N GLU A 415 -42.98 57.71 24.46
CA GLU A 415 -42.68 58.92 25.23
C GLU A 415 -43.22 60.18 24.54
N ALA A 416 -43.15 60.26 23.22
CA ALA A 416 -43.74 61.36 22.44
C ALA A 416 -45.27 61.34 22.53
N ASP A 417 -45.90 60.18 22.39
CA ASP A 417 -47.33 59.99 22.56
C ASP A 417 -47.76 60.33 23.99
N LEU A 418 -46.95 59.98 24.99
CA LEU A 418 -47.20 60.30 26.39
C LEU A 418 -47.02 61.78 26.68
N MET A 419 -46.04 62.46 26.04
CA MET A 419 -45.92 63.93 26.09
C MET A 419 -47.06 64.64 25.36
N GLU A 420 -47.56 64.09 24.25
CA GLU A 420 -48.74 64.61 23.55
C GLU A 420 -49.98 64.44 24.43
N MET A 421 -50.13 63.29 25.06
CA MET A 421 -51.21 63.02 26.02
C MET A 421 -51.09 63.90 27.28
N GLU A 422 -49.89 64.15 27.79
CA GLU A 422 -49.64 65.11 28.88
C GLU A 422 -49.93 66.56 28.44
N SER A 423 -49.59 66.93 27.21
CA SER A 423 -49.94 68.24 26.62
C SER A 423 -51.45 68.39 26.50
N ASP A 424 -52.16 67.35 26.04
CA ASP A 424 -53.62 67.30 25.95
C ASP A 424 -54.26 67.35 27.34
N VAL A 425 -53.66 66.70 28.35
CA VAL A 425 -54.10 66.80 29.75
C VAL A 425 -53.85 68.20 30.30
N MET A 426 -52.70 68.83 30.02
CA MET A 426 -52.42 70.21 30.41
C MET A 426 -53.32 71.21 29.69
N GLU A 427 -53.68 70.96 28.42
CA GLU A 427 -54.63 71.78 27.67
C GLU A 427 -56.05 71.58 28.21
N ARG A 428 -56.45 70.35 28.57
CA ARG A 428 -57.71 70.09 29.29
C ARG A 428 -57.73 70.69 30.68
N ASP A 429 -56.62 70.73 31.39
CA ASP A 429 -56.49 71.38 32.71
C ASP A 429 -56.51 72.90 32.59
N SER A 430 -55.95 73.46 31.52
CA SER A 430 -56.07 74.87 31.15
C SER A 430 -57.50 75.24 30.75
N GLN A 431 -58.17 74.41 29.94
CA GLN A 431 -59.58 74.54 29.60
C GLN A 431 -60.48 74.34 30.84
N MET A 432 -60.13 73.44 31.77
CA MET A 432 -60.79 73.30 33.06
C MET A 432 -60.58 74.53 33.93
N ALA A 433 -59.38 75.12 33.94
CA ALA A 433 -59.10 76.36 34.66
C ALA A 433 -59.87 77.55 34.05
N GLU A 434 -60.05 77.57 32.73
CA GLU A 434 -60.90 78.53 32.01
C GLU A 434 -62.40 78.30 32.32
N VAL A 435 -62.86 77.05 32.41
CA VAL A 435 -64.21 76.68 32.87
C VAL A 435 -64.42 77.01 34.35
N VAL A 436 -63.40 76.86 35.19
CA VAL A 436 -63.44 77.20 36.63
C VAL A 436 -63.43 78.72 36.82
N THR A 437 -62.75 79.48 35.97
CA THR A 437 -62.77 80.96 36.00
C THR A 437 -64.02 81.55 35.37
N LEU A 438 -64.59 80.94 34.32
CA LEU A 438 -65.92 81.26 33.77
C LEU A 438 -67.05 80.90 34.74
N LYS A 439 -66.99 79.75 35.43
CA LYS A 439 -67.95 79.41 36.50
C LYS A 439 -67.82 80.29 37.75
N LYS A 440 -66.65 80.87 38.02
CA LYS A 440 -66.49 81.81 39.15
C LYS A 440 -67.11 83.19 38.87
N ALA A 441 -67.40 83.52 37.61
CA ALA A 441 -68.16 84.71 37.23
C ALA A 441 -69.69 84.49 37.18
N GLU A 442 -70.17 83.25 37.14
CA GLU A 442 -71.61 82.94 37.04
C GLU A 442 -72.28 82.48 38.35
N VAL A 443 -71.50 82.27 39.43
CA VAL A 443 -72.02 81.71 40.71
C VAL A 443 -72.53 82.76 41.71
N VAL A 444 -72.60 84.04 41.36
CA VAL A 444 -73.28 85.06 42.20
C VAL A 444 -74.79 85.11 42.00
N THR A 445 -75.33 84.49 40.95
CA THR A 445 -76.78 84.40 40.75
C THR A 445 -77.18 83.04 40.22
N LEU A 446 -77.26 82.06 41.11
CA LEU A 446 -78.41 81.15 41.24
C LEU A 446 -78.11 80.10 42.31
N LYS A 447 -78.61 80.35 43.51
CA LYS A 447 -78.97 79.27 44.43
C LYS A 447 -80.19 78.55 43.85
N LYS A 448 -80.13 77.22 43.93
CA LYS A 448 -81.18 76.29 44.40
C LYS A 448 -81.68 75.29 43.35
N ALA A 449 -81.48 74.03 43.71
CA ALA A 449 -81.96 72.76 43.14
C ALA A 449 -81.03 72.09 42.09
N GLU A 450 -80.86 70.78 42.29
CA GLU A 450 -80.22 69.79 41.40
C GLU A 450 -78.68 69.67 41.41
N VAL A 451 -78.12 69.09 42.48
CA VAL A 451 -76.70 68.63 42.52
C VAL A 451 -76.57 67.14 42.85
N VAL A 452 -77.66 66.36 42.91
CA VAL A 452 -77.59 64.93 43.28
C VAL A 452 -77.65 63.98 42.06
N THR A 453 -78.01 64.45 40.86
CA THR A 453 -78.21 63.58 39.68
C THR A 453 -77.15 63.67 38.57
N LEU A 454 -76.22 64.63 38.62
CA LEU A 454 -75.25 64.85 37.53
C LEU A 454 -73.89 64.16 37.72
N LYS A 455 -73.47 63.88 38.96
CA LYS A 455 -72.18 63.18 39.20
C LYS A 455 -72.23 61.67 38.93
N GLN A 456 -73.42 61.06 38.92
CA GLN A 456 -73.59 59.66 38.51
C GLN A 456 -73.75 59.51 37.00
N ALA A 457 -74.25 60.53 36.29
CA ALA A 457 -74.38 60.47 34.83
C ALA A 457 -73.02 60.56 34.11
N GLU A 458 -72.11 61.43 34.56
CA GLU A 458 -70.79 61.62 33.95
C GLU A 458 -69.86 60.41 34.17
N VAL A 459 -69.88 59.81 35.37
CA VAL A 459 -69.13 58.58 35.66
C VAL A 459 -69.71 57.37 34.90
N VAL A 460 -71.02 57.33 34.67
CA VAL A 460 -71.66 56.29 33.85
C VAL A 460 -71.34 56.48 32.36
N THR A 461 -71.27 57.73 31.84
CA THR A 461 -70.84 57.97 30.46
C THR A 461 -69.34 57.70 30.26
N LEU A 462 -68.48 58.01 31.22
CA LEU A 462 -67.05 57.66 31.15
C LEU A 462 -66.82 56.16 31.26
N LYS A 463 -67.52 55.44 32.15
CA LYS A 463 -67.51 53.97 32.17
C LYS A 463 -68.02 53.38 30.86
N LYS A 464 -69.00 54.02 30.22
CA LYS A 464 -69.53 53.56 28.94
C LYS A 464 -68.53 53.80 27.80
N VAL A 465 -67.89 54.96 27.75
CA VAL A 465 -66.88 55.29 26.72
C VAL A 465 -65.64 54.40 26.87
N HIS A 466 -65.08 54.25 28.07
CA HIS A 466 -63.96 53.33 28.28
C HIS A 466 -64.35 51.88 28.01
N LYS A 467 -65.59 51.46 28.32
CA LYS A 467 -66.05 50.11 27.97
C LYS A 467 -66.19 49.93 26.45
N GLU A 468 -66.69 50.94 25.74
CA GLU A 468 -66.79 50.91 24.28
C GLU A 468 -65.39 50.95 23.62
N GLU A 469 -64.43 51.64 24.21
CA GLU A 469 -63.05 51.74 23.75
C GLU A 469 -62.24 50.46 24.02
N ILE A 470 -62.41 49.85 25.21
CA ILE A 470 -61.88 48.51 25.51
C ILE A 470 -62.49 47.49 24.55
N GLN A 471 -63.81 47.52 24.33
CA GLN A 471 -64.46 46.64 23.36
C GLN A 471 -63.95 46.88 21.93
N HIS A 472 -63.67 48.12 21.57
CA HIS A 472 -63.11 48.45 20.28
C HIS A 472 -61.70 47.87 20.12
N MET A 473 -60.81 48.09 21.11
CA MET A 473 -59.48 47.50 21.13
C MET A 473 -59.53 45.96 21.13
N GLU A 474 -60.40 45.35 21.91
CA GLU A 474 -60.62 43.89 21.88
C GLU A 474 -61.02 43.42 20.48
N THR A 475 -61.95 44.10 19.81
CA THR A 475 -62.32 43.73 18.43
C THR A 475 -61.18 43.95 17.42
N VAL A 476 -60.38 44.99 17.57
CA VAL A 476 -59.23 45.26 16.69
C VAL A 476 -58.15 44.19 16.90
N HIS A 477 -57.78 43.94 18.15
CA HIS A 477 -56.79 42.93 18.52
C HIS A 477 -57.26 41.53 18.10
N GLN A 478 -58.55 41.22 18.25
CA GLN A 478 -59.10 39.95 17.83
C GLN A 478 -59.16 39.79 16.30
N ALA A 479 -59.41 40.88 15.56
CA ALA A 479 -59.30 40.87 14.09
C ALA A 479 -57.85 40.72 13.61
N GLU A 480 -56.89 41.30 14.32
CA GLU A 480 -55.46 41.21 14.03
C GLU A 480 -54.93 39.79 14.32
N VAL A 481 -55.32 39.21 15.46
CA VAL A 481 -55.04 37.81 15.81
C VAL A 481 -55.67 36.85 14.80
N GLU A 482 -56.91 37.09 14.35
CA GLU A 482 -57.52 36.30 13.27
C GLU A 482 -56.74 36.44 11.96
N THR A 483 -56.27 37.63 11.62
CA THR A 483 -55.48 37.88 10.40
C THR A 483 -54.17 37.10 10.45
N ILE A 484 -53.39 37.25 11.53
CA ILE A 484 -52.14 36.49 11.75
C ILE A 484 -52.41 34.99 11.71
N ARG A 485 -53.49 34.52 12.34
CA ARG A 485 -53.87 33.10 12.32
C ARG A 485 -54.17 32.60 10.91
N THR A 486 -54.86 33.40 10.08
CA THR A 486 -55.16 33.03 8.69
C THR A 486 -53.93 33.05 7.79
N GLU A 487 -53.04 34.01 7.98
CA GLU A 487 -51.76 34.11 7.26
C GLU A 487 -50.83 32.95 7.62
N HIS A 488 -50.64 32.69 8.92
CA HIS A 488 -49.83 31.57 9.39
C HIS A 488 -50.39 30.22 8.91
N LYS A 489 -51.71 30.05 8.90
CA LYS A 489 -52.36 28.85 8.35
C LYS A 489 -52.17 28.71 6.84
N ALA A 490 -52.13 29.82 6.10
CA ALA A 490 -51.84 29.81 4.67
C ALA A 490 -50.38 29.46 4.41
N GLU A 491 -49.45 30.03 5.17
CA GLU A 491 -48.01 29.78 5.08
C GLU A 491 -47.68 28.31 5.39
N VAL A 492 -48.20 27.75 6.50
CA VAL A 492 -48.05 26.33 6.85
C VAL A 492 -48.60 25.43 5.74
N LYS A 493 -49.70 25.82 5.09
CA LYS A 493 -50.25 25.06 3.96
C LYS A 493 -49.31 25.08 2.75
N THR A 494 -48.71 26.23 2.45
CA THR A 494 -47.75 26.40 1.35
C THR A 494 -46.48 25.58 1.60
N LEU A 495 -45.90 25.70 2.80
CA LEU A 495 -44.73 24.90 3.21
C LEU A 495 -45.01 23.40 3.15
N LYS A 496 -46.20 22.98 3.60
CA LYS A 496 -46.61 21.57 3.52
C LYS A 496 -46.70 21.08 2.08
N THR A 497 -47.20 21.90 1.15
CA THR A 497 -47.22 21.54 -0.28
C THR A 497 -45.84 21.49 -0.89
N GLU A 498 -44.97 22.45 -0.56
CA GLU A 498 -43.58 22.49 -1.05
C GLU A 498 -42.78 21.27 -0.58
N HIS A 499 -42.88 20.93 0.70
CA HIS A 499 -42.22 19.74 1.26
C HIS A 499 -42.74 18.43 0.65
N HIS A 500 -44.04 18.33 0.32
CA HIS A 500 -44.56 17.17 -0.39
C HIS A 500 -44.01 17.09 -1.82
N THR A 501 -43.95 18.22 -2.55
CA THR A 501 -43.37 18.23 -3.90
C THR A 501 -41.88 17.91 -3.91
N GLU A 502 -41.13 18.39 -2.93
CA GLU A 502 -39.70 18.08 -2.80
C GLU A 502 -39.48 16.59 -2.47
N ARG A 503 -40.26 16.04 -1.54
CA ARG A 503 -40.22 14.61 -1.21
C ARG A 503 -40.56 13.73 -2.40
N ASP A 504 -41.58 14.11 -3.17
CA ASP A 504 -42.00 13.36 -4.35
C ASP A 504 -40.93 13.42 -5.46
N ALA A 505 -40.31 14.60 -5.67
CA ALA A 505 -39.19 14.77 -6.61
C ALA A 505 -37.96 13.93 -6.21
N LEU A 506 -37.63 13.87 -4.92
CA LEU A 506 -36.52 13.07 -4.40
C LEU A 506 -36.79 11.57 -4.55
N THR A 507 -38.05 11.15 -4.35
CA THR A 507 -38.48 9.77 -4.56
C THR A 507 -38.37 9.36 -6.02
N GLU A 508 -38.78 10.22 -6.96
CA GLU A 508 -38.62 9.99 -8.40
C GLU A 508 -37.13 9.95 -8.82
N GLU A 509 -36.27 10.72 -8.17
CA GLU A 509 -34.83 10.70 -8.43
C GLU A 509 -34.18 9.40 -7.96
N MET A 510 -34.50 8.95 -6.75
CA MET A 510 -34.07 7.64 -6.25
C MET A 510 -34.56 6.49 -7.15
N GLU A 511 -35.80 6.52 -7.64
CA GLU A 511 -36.29 5.50 -8.57
C GLU A 511 -35.55 5.52 -9.91
N ARG A 512 -35.24 6.70 -10.44
CA ARG A 512 -34.43 6.85 -11.66
C ARG A 512 -33.03 6.26 -11.48
N GLU A 513 -32.40 6.49 -10.34
CA GLU A 513 -31.07 5.97 -10.04
C GLU A 513 -31.08 4.44 -9.86
N ARG A 514 -32.08 3.91 -9.13
CA ARG A 514 -32.29 2.46 -9.01
C ARG A 514 -32.48 1.78 -10.36
N LEU A 515 -33.28 2.35 -11.26
CA LEU A 515 -33.48 1.82 -12.62
C LEU A 515 -32.19 1.87 -13.45
N ARG A 516 -31.33 2.88 -13.23
CA ARG A 516 -30.05 3.00 -13.92
C ARG A 516 -29.08 1.91 -13.46
N GLU A 517 -28.98 1.68 -12.15
CA GLU A 517 -28.18 0.60 -11.57
C GLU A 517 -28.67 -0.79 -12.02
N GLU A 518 -29.99 -0.98 -12.09
CA GLU A 518 -30.60 -2.23 -12.55
C GLU A 518 -30.28 -2.49 -14.03
N ALA A 519 -30.34 -1.46 -14.88
CA ALA A 519 -29.92 -1.54 -16.29
C ALA A 519 -28.41 -1.83 -16.44
N GLU A 520 -27.55 -1.26 -15.60
CA GLU A 520 -26.11 -1.53 -15.61
C GLU A 520 -25.79 -2.97 -15.17
N ARG A 521 -26.48 -3.47 -14.13
CA ARG A 521 -26.39 -4.87 -13.70
C ARG A 521 -26.84 -5.83 -14.80
N GLU A 522 -27.94 -5.54 -15.48
CA GLU A 522 -28.44 -6.36 -16.58
C GLU A 522 -27.47 -6.37 -17.77
N ALA A 523 -26.86 -5.21 -18.10
CA ALA A 523 -25.82 -5.12 -19.12
C ALA A 523 -24.56 -5.94 -18.78
N LEU A 524 -24.15 -5.96 -17.51
CA LEU A 524 -23.05 -6.79 -17.02
C LEU A 524 -23.39 -8.28 -17.09
N LEU A 525 -24.61 -8.66 -16.70
CA LEU A 525 -25.09 -10.04 -16.77
C LEU A 525 -25.10 -10.55 -18.21
N ASN A 526 -25.58 -9.74 -19.16
CA ASN A 526 -25.56 -10.08 -20.58
C ASN A 526 -24.14 -10.26 -21.11
N LYS A 527 -23.19 -9.39 -20.74
CA LYS A 527 -21.76 -9.57 -21.08
C LYS A 527 -21.16 -10.84 -20.50
N MET A 528 -21.55 -11.22 -19.28
CA MET A 528 -21.12 -12.48 -18.68
C MET A 528 -21.69 -13.69 -19.43
N GLN A 529 -22.96 -13.64 -19.82
CA GLN A 529 -23.60 -14.71 -20.60
C GLN A 529 -23.00 -14.83 -22.00
N GLU A 530 -22.65 -13.72 -22.66
CA GLU A 530 -21.91 -13.73 -23.93
C GLU A 530 -20.52 -14.37 -23.79
N ALA A 531 -19.82 -14.05 -22.70
CA ALA A 531 -18.53 -14.67 -22.39
C ALA A 531 -18.65 -16.17 -22.09
N GLU A 532 -19.70 -16.59 -21.38
CA GLU A 532 -19.99 -18.00 -21.13
C GLU A 532 -20.40 -18.74 -22.40
N ALA A 533 -21.21 -18.14 -23.27
CA ALA A 533 -21.57 -18.69 -24.57
C ALA A 533 -20.33 -18.89 -25.45
N SER A 534 -19.42 -17.90 -25.48
CA SER A 534 -18.13 -17.99 -26.17
C SER A 534 -17.24 -19.11 -25.63
N ASN A 535 -17.30 -19.33 -24.31
CA ASN A 535 -16.54 -20.38 -23.65
C ASN A 535 -17.14 -21.78 -23.90
N LEU A 536 -18.47 -21.88 -24.00
CA LEU A 536 -19.16 -23.09 -24.44
C LEU A 536 -18.86 -23.43 -25.90
N THR A 537 -18.70 -22.42 -26.77
CA THR A 537 -18.30 -22.65 -28.16
C THR A 537 -16.89 -23.22 -28.22
N LEU A 538 -15.93 -22.63 -27.48
CA LEU A 538 -14.57 -23.15 -27.36
C LEU A 538 -14.53 -24.56 -26.74
N SER A 539 -15.38 -24.84 -25.76
CA SER A 539 -15.49 -26.18 -25.17
C SER A 539 -16.05 -27.20 -26.16
N SER A 540 -17.00 -26.80 -27.02
CA SER A 540 -17.54 -27.67 -28.08
C SER A 540 -16.52 -27.93 -29.19
N GLU A 541 -15.67 -26.95 -29.52
CA GLU A 541 -14.56 -27.12 -30.47
C GLU A 541 -13.48 -28.06 -29.91
N VAL A 542 -13.19 -27.99 -28.61
CA VAL A 542 -12.25 -28.90 -27.95
C VAL A 542 -12.81 -30.32 -27.88
N SER A 543 -14.10 -30.50 -27.59
CA SER A 543 -14.75 -31.82 -27.67
C SER A 543 -14.78 -32.37 -29.09
N ALA A 544 -15.08 -31.56 -30.10
CA ALA A 544 -15.05 -31.98 -31.50
C ALA A 544 -13.63 -32.38 -31.96
N MET A 545 -12.59 -31.74 -31.43
CA MET A 545 -11.20 -32.15 -31.65
C MET A 545 -10.81 -33.44 -30.92
N GLN A 546 -11.44 -33.74 -29.77
CA GLN A 546 -11.24 -35.02 -29.07
C GLN A 546 -12.00 -36.18 -29.76
N ASP A 547 -13.22 -35.94 -30.24
CA ASP A 547 -13.99 -36.94 -30.99
C ASP A 547 -13.37 -37.24 -32.37
N MET A 548 -12.75 -36.24 -33.02
CA MET A 548 -11.94 -36.49 -34.21
C MET A 548 -10.67 -37.29 -33.90
N LYS A 549 -10.11 -37.19 -32.69
CA LYS A 549 -8.91 -37.94 -32.32
C LYS A 549 -9.17 -39.44 -32.22
N GLU A 550 -10.33 -39.85 -31.69
CA GLU A 550 -10.71 -41.27 -31.58
C GLU A 550 -11.12 -41.90 -32.92
N LEU A 551 -11.55 -41.10 -33.91
CA LEU A 551 -11.92 -41.59 -35.25
C LEU A 551 -10.72 -41.80 -36.20
N PHE A 552 -9.54 -41.26 -35.88
CA PHE A 552 -8.35 -41.32 -36.76
C PHE A 552 -7.25 -42.29 -36.30
N GLU A 553 -7.47 -43.06 -35.22
CA GLU A 553 -6.52 -44.10 -34.77
C GLU A 553 -6.61 -45.42 -35.58
N GLY A 554 -7.47 -45.49 -36.61
CA GLY A 554 -7.66 -46.70 -37.42
C GLY A 554 -6.96 -46.75 -38.79
N ASP A 555 -6.68 -45.61 -39.45
CA ASP A 555 -6.25 -45.61 -40.86
C ASP A 555 -5.32 -44.42 -41.19
N ARG A 556 -4.17 -44.31 -40.49
CA ARG A 556 -3.27 -43.16 -40.67
C ARG A 556 -1.80 -43.51 -40.86
N GLU A 557 -1.49 -44.54 -41.64
CA GLU A 557 -0.12 -44.75 -42.15
C GLU A 557 0.16 -43.99 -43.46
N GLY A 558 -0.85 -43.40 -44.11
CA GLY A 558 -0.69 -42.73 -45.42
C GLY A 558 -0.45 -41.22 -45.37
N GLU A 559 -1.15 -40.49 -44.50
CA GLU A 559 -1.10 -39.01 -44.49
C GLU A 559 -0.20 -38.39 -43.42
N GLU A 560 0.14 -39.14 -42.37
CA GLU A 560 1.09 -38.69 -41.33
C GLU A 560 2.47 -38.45 -41.95
N GLY A 561 2.95 -39.38 -42.78
CA GLY A 561 4.24 -39.26 -43.47
C GLY A 561 4.33 -38.09 -44.45
N ALA A 562 3.22 -37.52 -44.92
CA ALA A 562 3.23 -36.33 -45.77
C ALA A 562 3.33 -35.03 -44.94
N ARG A 563 2.63 -34.99 -43.79
CA ARG A 563 2.69 -33.85 -42.86
C ARG A 563 3.98 -33.83 -42.04
N GLU A 564 4.54 -35.00 -41.72
CA GLU A 564 5.88 -35.18 -41.13
C GLU A 564 6.95 -34.64 -42.09
N ARG A 565 6.93 -35.06 -43.37
CA ARG A 565 7.87 -34.57 -44.40
C ARG A 565 7.72 -33.08 -44.72
N GLU A 566 6.58 -32.46 -44.40
CA GLU A 566 6.42 -31.01 -44.51
C GLU A 566 6.87 -30.27 -43.24
N ARG A 567 6.68 -30.86 -42.05
CA ARG A 567 7.28 -30.35 -40.81
C ARG A 567 8.79 -30.44 -40.83
N GLU A 568 9.35 -31.57 -41.27
CA GLU A 568 10.80 -31.73 -41.49
C GLU A 568 11.30 -30.72 -42.52
N ARG A 569 10.60 -30.51 -43.64
CA ARG A 569 10.99 -29.45 -44.60
C ARG A 569 10.93 -28.04 -44.02
N ARG A 570 10.01 -27.74 -43.10
CA ARG A 570 9.94 -26.43 -42.42
C ARG A 570 11.05 -26.28 -41.37
N LEU A 571 11.34 -27.34 -40.62
CA LEU A 571 12.44 -27.39 -39.66
C LEU A 571 13.79 -27.26 -40.37
N VAL A 572 14.02 -28.05 -41.42
CA VAL A 572 15.22 -27.96 -42.25
C VAL A 572 15.33 -26.55 -42.84
N ASN A 573 14.28 -25.96 -43.40
CA ASN A 573 14.35 -24.57 -43.90
C ASN A 573 14.63 -23.52 -42.80
N MET A 574 14.14 -23.71 -41.57
CA MET A 574 14.48 -22.84 -40.46
C MET A 574 15.94 -23.00 -40.04
N PHE A 575 16.43 -24.23 -39.94
CA PHE A 575 17.83 -24.52 -39.62
C PHE A 575 18.76 -24.03 -40.72
N THR A 576 18.43 -24.22 -42.00
CA THR A 576 19.21 -23.68 -43.12
C THR A 576 19.22 -22.15 -43.11
N ARG A 577 18.10 -21.48 -42.77
CA ARG A 577 18.09 -20.01 -42.57
C ARG A 577 18.81 -19.55 -41.32
N GLY A 578 18.86 -20.38 -40.27
CA GLY A 578 19.66 -20.12 -39.07
C GLY A 578 21.15 -20.20 -39.39
N ALA A 579 21.56 -21.31 -40.03
CA ALA A 579 22.92 -21.55 -40.48
C ALA A 579 23.42 -20.49 -41.47
N LEU A 580 22.59 -20.08 -42.44
CA LEU A 580 22.95 -18.99 -43.37
C LEU A 580 23.11 -17.64 -42.66
N ARG A 581 22.31 -17.36 -41.61
CA ARG A 581 22.47 -16.12 -40.82
C ARG A 581 23.71 -16.16 -39.92
N LEU A 582 24.04 -17.32 -39.38
CA LEU A 582 25.28 -17.54 -38.63
C LEU A 582 26.51 -17.44 -39.55
N ASP A 583 26.47 -18.03 -40.74
CA ASP A 583 27.55 -17.92 -41.72
C ASP A 583 27.70 -16.47 -42.22
N GLU A 584 26.61 -15.75 -42.47
CA GLU A 584 26.68 -14.31 -42.76
C GLU A 584 27.26 -13.48 -41.59
N SER A 585 26.94 -13.83 -40.34
CA SER A 585 27.50 -13.17 -39.15
C SER A 585 29.00 -13.44 -39.03
N LEU A 586 29.40 -14.70 -39.18
CA LEU A 586 30.80 -15.13 -39.15
C LEU A 586 31.61 -14.49 -40.29
N GLN A 587 31.03 -14.36 -41.48
CA GLN A 587 31.66 -13.67 -42.61
C GLN A 587 31.79 -12.16 -42.36
N ARG A 588 30.85 -11.53 -41.65
CA ARG A 588 30.97 -10.12 -41.24
C ARG A 588 32.05 -9.92 -40.19
N GLU A 589 32.13 -10.80 -39.19
CA GLU A 589 33.21 -10.78 -38.19
C GLU A 589 34.58 -11.04 -38.81
N LYS A 590 34.70 -12.02 -39.73
CA LYS A 590 35.94 -12.25 -40.48
C LYS A 590 36.37 -11.02 -41.28
N LYS A 591 35.43 -10.35 -41.97
CA LYS A 591 35.71 -9.11 -42.71
C LYS A 591 36.09 -7.97 -41.78
N MET A 592 35.44 -7.85 -40.62
CA MET A 592 35.75 -6.82 -39.63
C MET A 592 37.13 -7.05 -39.01
N GLY A 593 37.43 -8.28 -38.59
CA GLY A 593 38.75 -8.66 -38.09
C GLY A 593 39.86 -8.50 -39.14
N GLN A 594 39.57 -8.76 -40.42
CA GLN A 594 40.52 -8.47 -41.50
C GLN A 594 40.75 -6.97 -41.67
N ALA A 595 39.70 -6.15 -41.69
CA ALA A 595 39.84 -4.70 -41.77
C ALA A 595 40.60 -4.10 -40.57
N LEU A 596 40.38 -4.64 -39.36
CA LEU A 596 41.14 -4.24 -38.16
C LEU A 596 42.61 -4.65 -38.24
N ARG A 597 42.92 -5.84 -38.77
CA ARG A 597 44.32 -6.27 -39.02
C ARG A 597 45.01 -5.37 -40.05
N GLU A 598 44.33 -5.02 -41.14
CA GLU A 598 44.87 -4.11 -42.16
C GLU A 598 45.11 -2.71 -41.59
N LYS A 599 44.19 -2.20 -40.77
CA LYS A 599 44.34 -0.92 -40.08
C LYS A 599 45.48 -0.95 -39.06
N LEU A 600 45.56 -2.00 -38.25
CA LEU A 600 46.65 -2.21 -37.29
C LEU A 600 48.02 -2.22 -38.00
N PHE A 601 48.12 -2.92 -39.13
CA PHE A 601 49.33 -2.98 -39.93
C PHE A 601 49.72 -1.60 -40.50
N ALA A 602 48.75 -0.84 -41.00
CA ALA A 602 48.98 0.52 -41.48
C ALA A 602 49.49 1.45 -40.36
N GLU A 603 48.88 1.39 -39.17
CA GLU A 603 49.31 2.21 -38.03
C GLU A 603 50.68 1.79 -37.49
N GLN A 604 51.02 0.49 -37.51
CA GLN A 604 52.35 0.01 -37.17
C GLN A 604 53.41 0.50 -38.18
N GLN A 605 53.08 0.54 -39.47
CA GLN A 605 53.96 1.13 -40.49
C GLN A 605 54.13 2.63 -40.29
N HIS A 606 53.06 3.34 -39.95
CA HIS A 606 53.09 4.77 -39.66
C HIS A 606 53.96 5.08 -38.42
N LEU A 607 53.79 4.28 -37.36
CA LEU A 607 54.63 4.33 -36.16
C LEU A 607 56.11 4.11 -36.51
N ALA A 608 56.42 3.09 -37.30
CA ALA A 608 57.78 2.80 -37.73
C ALA A 608 58.38 3.92 -38.58
N ALA A 609 57.58 4.54 -39.46
CA ALA A 609 58.01 5.68 -40.26
C ALA A 609 58.31 6.93 -39.41
N LEU A 610 57.49 7.20 -38.39
CA LEU A 610 57.71 8.31 -37.45
C LEU A 610 58.92 8.06 -36.53
N GLN A 611 59.12 6.83 -36.06
CA GLN A 611 60.32 6.44 -35.32
C GLN A 611 61.58 6.63 -36.17
N LYS A 612 61.54 6.22 -37.44
CA LYS A 612 62.65 6.42 -38.38
C LYS A 612 62.92 7.91 -38.68
N ARG A 613 61.88 8.76 -38.75
CA ARG A 613 62.04 10.23 -38.83
C ARG A 613 62.67 10.80 -37.57
N LEU A 614 62.34 10.28 -36.40
CA LEU A 614 62.92 10.69 -35.12
C LEU A 614 64.41 10.31 -35.01
N GLU A 615 64.80 9.15 -35.55
CA GLU A 615 66.18 8.66 -35.60
C GLU A 615 67.03 9.39 -36.67
N GLY A 616 66.43 9.87 -37.76
CA GLY A 616 67.10 10.66 -38.79
C GLY A 616 67.50 12.08 -38.36
N VAL A 617 67.07 12.54 -37.17
CA VAL A 617 67.51 13.81 -36.58
C VAL A 617 68.82 13.57 -35.84
N SER A 618 69.93 13.63 -36.58
CA SER A 618 71.29 13.42 -36.05
C SER A 618 71.61 14.42 -34.91
N PRO A 619 72.01 13.94 -33.73
CA PRO A 619 72.43 14.78 -32.62
C PRO A 619 73.91 15.15 -32.80
N SER A 620 74.19 16.03 -33.75
CA SER A 620 75.55 16.57 -33.94
C SER A 620 75.50 18.09 -33.94
N ASP A 621 75.16 18.65 -32.77
CA ASP A 621 75.58 20.00 -32.36
C ASP A 621 75.55 20.10 -30.82
N PRO A 622 76.71 20.01 -30.14
CA PRO A 622 76.79 20.11 -28.69
C PRO A 622 76.97 21.56 -28.29
N CYS A 623 75.92 22.36 -28.36
CA CYS A 623 75.87 23.64 -27.64
C CYS A 623 74.42 24.08 -27.41
N VAL A 624 74.17 24.53 -26.17
CA VAL A 624 72.98 25.21 -25.67
C VAL A 624 71.88 24.31 -25.09
N SER A 625 71.84 24.30 -23.76
CA SER A 625 70.69 24.06 -22.91
C SER A 625 69.50 24.95 -23.32
N SER A 626 68.62 24.42 -24.16
CA SER A 626 67.28 24.95 -24.38
C SER A 626 66.31 23.79 -24.62
N PRO A 627 65.06 23.92 -24.16
CA PRO A 627 64.09 22.83 -24.19
C PRO A 627 63.90 22.35 -25.62
N MET A 628 63.89 21.01 -25.77
CA MET A 628 63.67 20.28 -27.01
C MET A 628 62.85 21.07 -28.03
N SER A 629 63.41 21.31 -29.21
CA SER A 629 62.73 22.07 -30.27
C SER A 629 61.33 21.50 -30.50
N ALA A 630 60.32 22.39 -30.56
CA ALA A 630 58.91 22.06 -30.71
C ALA A 630 58.58 20.96 -31.75
N PRO A 631 59.30 20.83 -32.90
CA PRO A 631 59.05 19.76 -33.85
C PRO A 631 59.32 18.35 -33.30
N ARG A 632 60.32 18.17 -32.42
CA ARG A 632 60.67 16.86 -31.87
C ARG A 632 59.66 16.41 -30.82
N GLN A 633 59.18 17.34 -29.99
CA GLN A 633 58.10 17.07 -29.03
C GLN A 633 56.78 16.74 -29.73
N ALA A 634 56.47 17.42 -30.84
CA ALA A 634 55.28 17.11 -31.64
C ALA A 634 55.33 15.68 -32.22
N VAL A 635 56.44 15.29 -32.83
CA VAL A 635 56.62 13.91 -33.35
C VAL A 635 56.58 12.88 -32.22
N GLN A 636 57.12 13.18 -31.05
CA GLN A 636 57.11 12.26 -29.92
C GLN A 636 55.72 12.12 -29.28
N ALA A 637 54.92 13.19 -29.23
CA ALA A 637 53.52 13.13 -28.84
C ALA A 637 52.67 12.32 -29.83
N GLU A 638 52.92 12.49 -31.13
CA GLU A 638 52.25 11.74 -32.20
C GLU A 638 52.58 10.24 -32.12
N ILE A 639 53.84 9.87 -31.85
CA ILE A 639 54.25 8.49 -31.58
C ILE A 639 53.53 7.91 -30.36
N GLN A 640 53.35 8.67 -29.28
CA GLN A 640 52.65 8.18 -28.09
C GLN A 640 51.15 7.99 -28.34
N SER A 641 50.52 8.90 -29.09
CA SER A 641 49.12 8.77 -29.51
C SER A 641 48.92 7.51 -30.36
N LEU A 642 49.80 7.28 -31.35
CA LEU A 642 49.72 6.10 -32.21
C LEU A 642 49.98 4.79 -31.47
N LYS A 643 50.86 4.79 -30.46
CA LYS A 643 51.04 3.62 -29.59
C LYS A 643 49.77 3.27 -28.81
N ALA A 644 49.04 4.27 -28.33
CA ALA A 644 47.77 4.06 -27.64
C ALA A 644 46.70 3.51 -28.60
N GLU A 645 46.63 4.03 -29.82
CA GLU A 645 45.70 3.52 -30.85
C GLU A 645 46.03 2.09 -31.28
N VAL A 646 47.31 1.77 -31.52
CA VAL A 646 47.77 0.41 -31.82
C VAL A 646 47.45 -0.55 -30.67
N SER A 647 47.65 -0.13 -29.41
CA SER A 647 47.32 -0.95 -28.25
C SER A 647 45.82 -1.20 -28.13
N THR A 648 44.99 -0.21 -28.48
CA THR A 648 43.53 -0.34 -28.44
C THR A 648 43.04 -1.27 -29.56
N LEU A 649 43.57 -1.12 -30.77
CA LEU A 649 43.28 -2.01 -31.89
C LEU A 649 43.69 -3.46 -31.62
N LEU A 650 44.81 -3.69 -30.92
CA LEU A 650 45.22 -5.04 -30.50
C LEU A 650 44.25 -5.64 -29.49
N SER A 651 43.87 -4.92 -28.45
CA SER A 651 42.87 -5.39 -27.47
C SER A 651 41.53 -5.71 -28.15
N THR A 652 41.09 -4.85 -29.08
CA THR A 652 39.83 -5.09 -29.81
C THR A 652 39.90 -6.32 -30.73
N LEU A 653 41.11 -6.66 -31.21
CA LEU A 653 41.34 -7.85 -32.03
C LEU A 653 41.49 -9.13 -31.20
N GLU A 654 41.84 -9.01 -29.92
CA GLU A 654 41.91 -10.12 -28.96
C GLU A 654 40.53 -10.47 -28.40
N ASP A 655 39.65 -9.47 -28.24
CA ASP A 655 38.26 -9.66 -27.80
C ASP A 655 37.35 -10.26 -28.90
N MET A 656 37.72 -10.10 -30.18
CA MET A 656 37.02 -10.64 -31.37
C MET A 656 37.57 -12.01 -31.79
#